data_AF-A0A7Y2E181-F1
#
_entry.id   AF-A0A7Y2E181-F1
#
_cell.length_a   1.000
_cell.length_b   1.000
_cell.length_c   1.000
_cell.angle_alpha   90.00
_cell.angle_beta   90.00
_cell.angle_gamma   90.00
#
_symmetry.space_group_name_H-M   'P 1'
#
loop_
_entity.id
_entity.type
_entity.pdbx_description
1 polymer ?
#
loop_
_entity_poly.entity_id
_entity_poly.type
_entity_poly.pdbx_seq_one_letter_code
_entity_poly.pdbx_strand_id
1 'polypeptide(L)'
;NSNYDPYAGSVLVNGVDLHNTKFEGAIGYVPQDDLLIEDLTVFQNLYYNSKLCFGDLDEKELTERVNDQLISLGLFEARDLRVGSSLDKTISGGQRKRLNIALELIRQPMILFVDEPTSGLSSLDSENVMDLMKQLALNGKLVFVVIHQPSSAIYKLFDSLMILDIGGYPIFYGNPLDALIYFKRISNYVDADESECPACGNVNAEQIFSIIESKVMDEYGHPTGSRKLQPVEWYQHFLDSGLNKVGEDNSTNDKFENNFVKPSRWRQIGVFISRDILSKLKNTQYLLINFLEAPVLAFILAYFLKYSVSGEEYIFRENINLPAFIFVSVLVAIFMGLTVSAEEIVRDRKILKREAFLNLSHSSYIFSKMIVQFLISAIQTFTYVLVANLVFEIKDMFFVYWLILFSASCFANLVGLNISAAFKSVVTIYILIPFLIIPQIILSGVMVKFEDLNPAVTDQAKVPIIGELMTSRWAFEALAVENFKSNKYERHYFKVDKAMSNATYKKDFWLIKINDRIDALNREDRLMYSPEECRLIINELGAEQKENKEVICKLDIANSLIISKPVLSEIKEYTADLKKYYVDVYNRNSRIKDLIVKNMKADLGGSKAVALLKDQNTNESLEDLVTGKNNFNVILEHNDRLIQRFRPIYMDAPKNSFIRAPLYISTKTFLAKNYSTFWVNVFVIWAFAVVLVVTLYFNAIGRMIWIVNRIFSKLF
;
A
#
# COMPACT_ATOMS: atom_id res chain seq x y z
N ASN A 1 -0.31 25.41 17.18
CA ASN A 1 -1.37 24.41 16.88
C ASN A 1 -1.96 23.70 18.09
N SER A 2 -1.48 23.92 19.33
CA SER A 2 -2.05 23.25 20.51
C SER A 2 -2.03 21.71 20.44
N ASN A 3 -1.15 21.13 19.62
CA ASN A 3 -1.03 19.67 19.45
C ASN A 3 -0.35 18.99 20.64
N TYR A 4 0.31 19.76 21.50
CA TYR A 4 0.99 19.29 22.70
C TYR A 4 0.58 20.19 23.86
N ASP A 5 0.12 19.61 24.95
CA ASP A 5 -0.19 20.36 26.16
C ASP A 5 1.09 20.72 26.92
N PRO A 6 1.26 21.98 27.36
CA PRO A 6 2.39 22.37 28.17
C PRO A 6 2.34 21.64 29.51
N TYR A 7 3.52 21.25 30.03
CA TYR A 7 3.62 20.64 31.36
C TYR A 7 3.17 21.61 32.48
N ALA A 8 3.45 22.91 32.31
CA ALA A 8 3.05 23.99 33.20
C ALA A 8 2.93 25.33 32.43
N GLY A 9 2.11 26.25 32.93
CA GLY A 9 1.86 27.57 32.32
C GLY A 9 0.70 27.56 31.31
N SER A 10 0.42 28.72 30.72
CA SER A 10 -0.62 28.92 29.70
C SER A 10 -0.10 29.83 28.59
N VAL A 11 -0.53 29.58 27.35
CA VAL A 11 -0.22 30.44 26.20
C VAL A 11 -1.50 31.18 25.81
N LEU A 12 -1.48 32.50 25.94
CA LEU A 12 -2.62 33.36 25.66
C LEU A 12 -2.41 34.11 24.34
N VAL A 13 -3.48 34.22 23.55
CA VAL A 13 -3.55 35.05 22.34
C VAL A 13 -4.73 36.00 22.52
N ASN A 14 -4.46 37.31 22.62
CA ASN A 14 -5.44 38.34 22.96
C ASN A 14 -6.28 37.96 24.21
N GLY A 15 -5.60 37.50 25.27
CA GLY A 15 -6.25 37.05 26.52
C GLY A 15 -6.96 35.68 26.45
N VAL A 16 -7.06 35.05 25.28
CA VAL A 16 -7.70 33.74 25.10
C VAL A 16 -6.67 32.62 25.09
N ASP A 17 -6.90 31.57 25.88
CA ASP A 17 -6.02 30.40 25.93
C ASP A 17 -6.04 29.61 24.60
N LEU A 18 -4.83 29.39 24.07
CA LEU A 18 -4.56 28.65 22.85
C LEU A 18 -5.10 27.20 22.87
N HIS A 19 -5.21 26.58 24.05
CA HIS A 19 -5.68 25.20 24.20
C HIS A 19 -7.20 25.08 24.29
N ASN A 20 -7.88 26.12 24.73
CA ASN A 20 -9.34 26.11 24.91
C ASN A 20 -10.10 26.47 23.62
N THR A 21 -9.46 27.20 22.70
CA THR A 21 -10.10 27.67 21.45
C THR A 21 -9.28 27.26 20.24
N LYS A 22 -9.97 26.82 19.17
CA LYS A 22 -9.31 26.43 17.91
C LYS A 22 -8.96 27.67 17.08
N PHE A 23 -7.71 28.10 17.14
CA PHE A 23 -7.12 29.13 16.25
C PHE A 23 -6.77 28.56 14.86
N GLU A 24 -7.66 27.76 14.27
CA GLU A 24 -7.43 27.10 12.97
C GLU A 24 -7.18 28.15 11.89
N GLY A 25 -5.99 28.09 11.25
CA GLY A 25 -5.55 28.98 10.18
C GLY A 25 -5.04 30.38 10.59
N ALA A 26 -5.19 30.79 11.85
CA ALA A 26 -4.69 32.08 12.34
C ALA A 26 -3.17 32.11 12.56
N ILE A 27 -2.57 30.93 12.74
CA ILE A 27 -1.12 30.74 12.95
C ILE A 27 -0.49 30.11 11.71
N GLY A 28 0.56 30.74 11.18
CA GLY A 28 1.43 30.22 10.14
C GLY A 28 2.77 29.74 10.72
N TYR A 29 3.34 28.69 10.15
CA TYR A 29 4.66 28.18 10.53
C TYR A 29 5.49 27.89 9.28
N VAL A 30 6.60 28.59 9.14
CA VAL A 30 7.58 28.41 8.07
C VAL A 30 8.78 27.65 8.65
N PRO A 31 8.98 26.37 8.29
CA PRO A 31 10.13 25.60 8.76
C PRO A 31 11.45 26.07 8.12
N GLN A 32 12.57 25.72 8.76
CA GLN A 32 13.92 25.91 8.22
C GLN A 32 14.07 25.24 6.85
N ASP A 33 13.71 23.96 6.75
CA ASP A 33 13.73 23.18 5.51
C ASP A 33 12.72 23.73 4.47
N ASP A 34 13.14 23.81 3.21
CA ASP A 34 12.25 24.16 2.10
C ASP A 34 11.41 22.96 1.65
N LEU A 35 10.22 22.82 2.26
CA LEU A 35 9.29 21.72 1.99
C LEU A 35 8.40 22.04 0.78
N LEU A 36 8.94 21.86 -0.42
CA LEU A 36 8.30 22.13 -1.71
C LEU A 36 8.15 20.86 -2.56
N ILE A 37 7.22 20.86 -3.51
CA ILE A 37 7.11 19.79 -4.51
C ILE A 37 8.01 20.15 -5.70
N GLU A 38 9.16 19.47 -5.78
CA GLU A 38 10.24 19.75 -6.71
C GLU A 38 9.87 19.57 -8.20
N ASP A 39 8.90 18.68 -8.50
CA ASP A 39 8.42 18.42 -9.86
C ASP A 39 7.47 19.50 -10.40
N LEU A 40 6.88 20.30 -9.51
CA LEU A 40 5.90 21.31 -9.87
C LEU A 40 6.54 22.68 -10.10
N THR A 41 5.82 23.56 -10.79
CA THR A 41 6.23 24.97 -10.95
C THR A 41 6.01 25.77 -9.68
N VAL A 42 6.61 26.96 -9.62
CA VAL A 42 6.39 27.95 -8.56
C VAL A 42 4.89 28.25 -8.41
N PHE A 43 4.19 28.52 -9.53
CA PHE A 43 2.73 28.72 -9.54
C PHE A 43 1.98 27.51 -9.03
N GLN A 44 2.30 26.31 -9.53
CA GLN A 44 1.58 25.08 -9.17
C GLN A 44 1.69 24.73 -7.70
N ASN A 45 2.87 24.93 -7.08
CA ASN A 45 3.06 24.74 -5.65
C ASN A 45 2.07 25.62 -4.86
N LEU A 46 2.03 26.92 -5.17
CA LEU A 46 1.16 27.86 -4.48
C LEU A 46 -0.32 27.63 -4.79
N TYR A 47 -0.66 27.34 -6.04
CA TYR A 47 -2.02 27.07 -6.49
C TYR A 47 -2.64 25.84 -5.82
N TYR A 48 -1.91 24.72 -5.75
CA TYR A 48 -2.45 23.52 -5.11
C TYR A 48 -2.53 23.65 -3.59
N ASN A 49 -1.61 24.37 -2.96
CA ASN A 49 -1.74 24.74 -1.55
C ASN A 49 -2.98 25.63 -1.33
N SER A 50 -3.20 26.61 -2.19
CA SER A 50 -4.36 27.52 -2.13
C SER A 50 -5.68 26.76 -2.28
N LYS A 51 -5.76 25.78 -3.20
CA LYS A 51 -6.93 24.89 -3.33
C LYS A 51 -7.23 24.07 -2.08
N LEU A 52 -6.24 23.82 -1.22
CA LEU A 52 -6.42 23.15 0.08
C LEU A 52 -6.79 24.13 1.20
N CYS A 53 -6.61 25.43 0.98
CA CYS A 53 -6.87 26.49 1.97
C CYS A 53 -8.17 27.27 1.73
N PHE A 54 -8.65 27.33 0.48
CA PHE A 54 -9.83 28.08 0.06
C PHE A 54 -10.77 27.17 -0.71
N GLY A 55 -11.70 26.55 0.02
CA GLY A 55 -12.67 25.59 -0.51
C GLY A 55 -13.91 26.24 -1.12
N ASP A 56 -14.10 27.54 -0.91
CA ASP A 56 -15.24 28.37 -1.29
C ASP A 56 -14.99 29.24 -2.53
N LEU A 57 -13.73 29.56 -2.83
CA LEU A 57 -13.33 30.35 -4.00
C LEU A 57 -13.43 29.56 -5.31
N ASP A 58 -13.71 30.27 -6.40
CA ASP A 58 -13.68 29.69 -7.75
C ASP A 58 -12.24 29.60 -8.30
N GLU A 59 -12.04 28.93 -9.45
CA GLU A 59 -10.69 28.77 -10.01
C GLU A 59 -10.06 30.07 -10.51
N LYS A 60 -10.86 31.07 -10.91
CA LYS A 60 -10.36 32.35 -11.40
C LYS A 60 -9.88 33.21 -10.24
N GLU A 61 -10.70 33.35 -9.21
CA GLU A 61 -10.37 34.03 -7.95
C GLU A 61 -9.13 33.41 -7.29
N LEU A 62 -9.04 32.07 -7.26
CA LEU A 62 -7.85 31.37 -6.77
C LEU A 62 -6.61 31.72 -7.59
N THR A 63 -6.73 31.78 -8.91
CA THR A 63 -5.61 32.08 -9.81
C THR A 63 -5.15 33.53 -9.66
N GLU A 64 -6.08 34.47 -9.56
CA GLU A 64 -5.81 35.89 -9.30
C GLU A 64 -5.09 36.05 -7.96
N ARG A 65 -5.62 35.46 -6.88
CA ARG A 65 -5.01 35.51 -5.55
C ARG A 65 -3.59 34.93 -5.52
N VAL A 66 -3.36 33.82 -6.22
CA VAL A 66 -2.02 33.21 -6.35
C VAL A 66 -1.08 34.15 -7.09
N ASN A 67 -1.52 34.76 -8.19
CA ASN A 67 -0.72 35.70 -8.96
C ASN A 67 -0.37 36.94 -8.14
N ASP A 68 -1.33 37.52 -7.42
CA ASP A 68 -1.13 38.67 -6.54
C ASP A 68 -0.09 38.38 -5.46
N GLN A 69 -0.18 37.18 -4.84
CA GLN A 69 0.77 36.73 -3.84
C GLN A 69 2.19 36.51 -4.43
N LEU A 70 2.29 36.06 -5.67
CA LEU A 70 3.58 35.93 -6.37
C LEU A 70 4.16 37.30 -6.72
N ILE A 71 3.33 38.27 -7.11
CA ILE A 71 3.75 39.65 -7.39
C ILE A 71 4.27 40.30 -6.11
N SER A 72 3.53 40.19 -5.00
CA SER A 72 3.92 40.79 -3.72
C SER A 72 5.25 40.25 -3.17
N LEU A 73 5.66 39.06 -3.60
CA LEU A 73 6.90 38.40 -3.17
C LEU A 73 8.01 38.44 -4.22
N GLY A 74 7.80 39.13 -5.35
CA GLY A 74 8.78 39.21 -6.44
C GLY A 74 9.09 37.85 -7.08
N LEU A 75 8.08 36.97 -7.17
CA LEU A 75 8.19 35.61 -7.73
C LEU A 75 7.40 35.42 -9.04
N PHE A 76 6.66 36.45 -9.49
CA PHE A 76 5.78 36.34 -10.65
C PHE A 76 6.51 35.93 -11.94
N GLU A 77 7.68 36.51 -12.21
CA GLU A 77 8.50 36.15 -13.38
C GLU A 77 8.99 34.70 -13.35
N ALA A 78 9.13 34.11 -12.15
CA ALA A 78 9.54 32.73 -11.97
C ALA A 78 8.36 31.74 -11.90
N ARG A 79 7.11 32.18 -12.07
CA ARG A 79 5.90 31.38 -11.81
C ARG A 79 5.83 30.08 -12.61
N ASP A 80 6.32 30.10 -13.84
CA ASP A 80 6.28 28.98 -14.78
C ASP A 80 7.54 28.10 -14.72
N LEU A 81 8.55 28.52 -13.95
CA LEU A 81 9.75 27.73 -13.71
C LEU A 81 9.44 26.58 -12.75
N ARG A 82 10.01 25.41 -13.04
CA ARG A 82 10.02 24.28 -12.11
C ARG A 82 10.83 24.64 -10.86
N VAL A 83 10.44 24.14 -9.69
CA VAL A 83 11.21 24.39 -8.45
C VAL A 83 12.56 23.68 -8.47
N GLY A 84 12.57 22.42 -8.95
CA GLY A 84 13.77 21.60 -9.03
C GLY A 84 14.24 21.08 -7.67
N SER A 85 15.18 20.13 -7.70
CA SER A 85 15.77 19.57 -6.49
C SER A 85 16.95 20.42 -6.01
N SER A 86 17.51 20.11 -4.84
CA SER A 86 18.75 20.77 -4.37
C SER A 86 19.95 20.53 -5.30
N LEU A 87 19.93 19.43 -6.07
CA LEU A 87 20.98 19.06 -7.04
C LEU A 87 20.72 19.67 -8.42
N ASP A 88 19.45 19.80 -8.81
CA ASP A 88 19.00 20.39 -10.06
C ASP A 88 18.32 21.74 -9.79
N LYS A 89 19.13 22.75 -9.47
CA LYS A 89 18.65 24.07 -9.05
C LYS A 89 18.10 24.85 -10.24
N THR A 90 16.77 24.85 -10.40
CA THR A 90 16.09 25.68 -11.41
C THR A 90 15.82 27.11 -10.90
N ILE A 91 15.41 27.26 -9.63
CA ILE A 91 15.22 28.56 -8.96
C ILE A 91 16.32 28.82 -7.92
N SER A 92 16.61 30.11 -7.66
CA SER A 92 17.62 30.53 -6.67
C SER A 92 17.23 30.15 -5.24
N GLY A 93 18.21 30.14 -4.33
CA GLY A 93 17.96 29.87 -2.89
C GLY A 93 16.97 30.87 -2.29
N GLY A 94 17.18 32.17 -2.53
CA GLY A 94 16.25 33.23 -2.08
C GLY A 94 14.84 33.09 -2.66
N GLN A 95 14.71 32.77 -3.95
CA GLN A 95 13.40 32.51 -4.57
C GLN A 95 12.70 31.31 -3.94
N ARG A 96 13.44 30.23 -3.66
CA ARG A 96 12.92 29.02 -3.00
C ARG A 96 12.40 29.34 -1.60
N LYS A 97 13.16 30.09 -0.81
CA LYS A 97 12.75 30.52 0.54
C LYS A 97 11.52 31.43 0.49
N ARG A 98 11.48 32.40 -0.43
CA ARG A 98 10.30 33.25 -0.64
C ARG A 98 9.06 32.45 -1.03
N LEU A 99 9.19 31.41 -1.87
CA LEU A 99 8.07 30.51 -2.20
C LEU A 99 7.63 29.69 -0.98
N ASN A 100 8.58 29.21 -0.18
CA ASN A 100 8.29 28.50 1.06
C ASN A 100 7.50 29.38 2.04
N ILE A 101 7.85 30.67 2.14
CA ILE A 101 7.09 31.67 2.91
C ILE A 101 5.71 31.93 2.26
N ALA A 102 5.63 32.07 0.94
CA ALA A 102 4.39 32.34 0.20
C ALA A 102 3.28 31.33 0.51
N LEU A 103 3.64 30.05 0.58
CA LEU A 103 2.75 28.94 0.88
C LEU A 103 2.10 29.03 2.28
N GLU A 104 2.73 29.72 3.24
CA GLU A 104 2.09 30.02 4.53
C GLU A 104 1.35 31.36 4.49
N LEU A 105 1.90 32.36 3.80
CA LEU A 105 1.31 33.71 3.71
C LEU A 105 0.01 33.77 2.92
N ILE A 106 -0.22 32.85 1.99
CA ILE A 106 -1.44 32.85 1.17
C ILE A 106 -2.71 32.82 2.03
N ARG A 107 -2.67 32.14 3.19
CA ARG A 107 -3.77 32.07 4.16
C ARG A 107 -3.97 33.35 4.95
N GLN A 108 -3.07 34.33 4.80
CA GLN A 108 -3.02 35.57 5.56
C GLN A 108 -3.05 35.33 7.09
N PRO A 109 -2.14 34.51 7.64
CA PRO A 109 -2.09 34.29 9.09
C PRO A 109 -1.77 35.58 9.83
N MET A 110 -2.37 35.74 11.02
CA MET A 110 -2.16 36.88 11.92
C MET A 110 -0.87 36.72 12.72
N ILE A 111 -0.55 35.48 13.10
CA ILE A 111 0.68 35.13 13.81
C ILE A 111 1.52 34.25 12.89
N LEU A 112 2.76 34.63 12.63
CA LEU A 112 3.68 33.90 11.77
C LEU A 112 4.93 33.51 12.55
N PHE A 113 5.21 32.22 12.63
CA PHE A 113 6.47 31.70 13.14
C PHE A 113 7.37 31.33 11.97
N VAL A 114 8.60 31.84 11.98
CA VAL A 114 9.58 31.63 10.90
C VAL A 114 10.88 31.12 11.51
N ASP A 115 11.20 29.88 11.18
CA ASP A 115 12.37 29.19 11.69
C ASP A 115 13.56 29.36 10.72
N GLU A 116 14.61 30.02 11.19
CA GLU A 116 15.84 30.34 10.47
C GLU A 116 15.62 30.79 9.00
N PRO A 117 15.00 31.97 8.78
CA PRO A 117 14.71 32.43 7.42
C PRO A 117 15.94 32.74 6.58
N THR A 118 17.08 33.03 7.22
CA THR A 118 18.32 33.52 6.58
C THR A 118 19.32 32.39 6.32
N SER A 119 19.07 31.17 6.81
CA SER A 119 20.00 30.05 6.70
C SER A 119 20.19 29.61 5.25
N GLY A 120 21.45 29.45 4.83
CA GLY A 120 21.81 29.03 3.47
C GLY A 120 21.58 30.08 2.36
N LEU A 121 21.31 31.33 2.73
CA LEU A 121 21.14 32.46 1.80
C LEU A 121 22.38 33.34 1.70
N SER A 122 22.49 34.10 0.61
CA SER A 122 23.46 35.19 0.50
C SER A 122 23.08 36.35 1.44
N SER A 123 24.02 37.25 1.76
CA SER A 123 23.74 38.41 2.62
C SER A 123 22.59 39.27 2.08
N LEU A 124 22.59 39.55 0.78
CA LEU A 124 21.55 40.33 0.11
C LEU A 124 20.19 39.62 0.12
N ASP A 125 20.16 38.31 -0.15
CA ASP A 125 18.91 37.54 -0.08
C ASP A 125 18.35 37.48 1.34
N SER A 126 19.22 37.38 2.34
CA SER A 126 18.86 37.38 3.76
C SER A 126 18.21 38.70 4.17
N GLU A 127 18.79 39.83 3.77
CA GLU A 127 18.23 41.16 3.99
C GLU A 127 16.84 41.28 3.34
N ASN A 128 16.71 40.91 2.06
CA ASN A 128 15.42 40.94 1.36
C ASN A 128 14.32 40.10 2.04
N VAL A 129 14.67 38.92 2.58
CA VAL A 129 13.70 38.08 3.32
C VAL A 129 13.32 38.73 4.64
N MET A 130 14.27 39.37 5.34
CA MET A 130 14.00 40.05 6.60
C MET A 130 13.22 41.36 6.42
N ASP A 131 13.44 42.09 5.33
CA ASP A 131 12.62 43.24 4.95
C ASP A 131 11.17 42.83 4.69
N LEU A 132 10.94 41.69 4.04
CA LEU A 132 9.59 41.13 3.90
C LEU A 132 8.96 40.84 5.26
N MET A 133 9.69 40.23 6.19
CA MET A 133 9.18 40.00 7.56
C MET A 133 8.82 41.32 8.24
N LYS A 134 9.67 42.34 8.08
CA LYS A 134 9.42 43.67 8.62
C LYS A 134 8.18 44.31 8.03
N GLN A 135 7.98 44.23 6.72
CA GLN A 135 6.78 44.73 6.05
C GLN A 135 5.52 44.02 6.53
N LEU A 136 5.56 42.71 6.73
CA LEU A 136 4.45 41.95 7.29
C LEU A 136 4.11 42.42 8.72
N ALA A 137 5.12 42.67 9.54
CA ALA A 137 4.94 43.19 10.89
C ALA A 137 4.32 44.60 10.89
N LEU A 138 4.81 45.49 10.02
CA LEU A 138 4.25 46.85 9.84
C LEU A 138 2.80 46.84 9.35
N ASN A 139 2.40 45.79 8.62
CA ASN A 139 1.02 45.57 8.19
C ASN A 139 0.13 44.94 9.29
N GLY A 140 0.58 44.91 10.54
CA GLY A 140 -0.22 44.47 11.69
C GLY A 140 -0.16 42.97 11.98
N LYS A 141 0.79 42.23 11.40
CA LYS A 141 1.00 40.80 11.72
C LYS A 141 2.01 40.64 12.86
N LEU A 142 1.80 39.64 13.70
CA LEU A 142 2.78 39.24 14.71
C LEU A 142 3.75 38.24 14.10
N VAL A 143 5.02 38.61 13.96
CA VAL A 143 6.05 37.75 13.34
C VAL A 143 7.09 37.36 14.38
N PHE A 144 7.21 36.05 14.63
CA PHE A 144 8.28 35.46 15.42
C PHE A 144 9.34 34.90 14.48
N VAL A 145 10.59 35.27 14.70
CA VAL A 145 11.71 34.77 13.91
C VAL A 145 12.78 34.19 14.83
N VAL A 146 13.21 32.97 14.52
CA VAL A 146 14.40 32.35 15.13
C VAL A 146 15.56 32.53 14.16
N ILE A 147 16.64 33.19 14.57
CA ILE A 147 17.82 33.43 13.71
C ILE A 147 19.09 33.04 14.45
N HIS A 148 19.93 32.28 13.77
CA HIS A 148 21.30 32.04 14.16
C HIS A 148 22.19 33.15 13.59
N GLN A 149 22.87 33.92 14.46
CA GLN A 149 23.87 34.93 14.09
C GLN A 149 23.42 35.95 13.02
N PRO A 150 22.56 36.93 13.38
CA PRO A 150 22.12 37.97 12.44
C PRO A 150 23.27 38.93 12.07
N SER A 151 23.28 39.40 10.82
CA SER A 151 24.12 40.53 10.43
C SER A 151 23.69 41.81 11.17
N SER A 152 24.58 42.80 11.26
CA SER A 152 24.25 44.11 11.84
C SER A 152 23.02 44.76 11.19
N ALA A 153 22.88 44.66 9.86
CA ALA A 153 21.72 45.19 9.15
C ALA A 153 20.43 44.49 9.58
N ILE A 154 20.43 43.15 9.64
CA ILE A 154 19.26 42.36 10.06
C ILE A 154 18.93 42.59 11.54
N TYR A 155 19.95 42.68 12.40
CA TYR A 155 19.79 42.89 13.84
C TYR A 155 19.01 44.18 14.13
N LYS A 156 19.24 45.23 13.34
CA LYS A 156 18.56 46.52 13.46
C LYS A 156 17.10 46.51 13.01
N LEU A 157 16.65 45.47 12.29
CA LEU A 157 15.27 45.37 11.82
C LEU A 157 14.31 44.87 12.92
N PHE A 158 14.82 44.21 13.95
CA PHE A 158 14.00 43.62 15.01
C PHE A 158 13.30 44.68 15.86
N ASP A 159 12.00 44.49 16.09
CA ASP A 159 11.22 45.33 17.02
C ASP A 159 11.48 44.95 18.49
N SER A 160 11.71 43.67 18.75
CA SER A 160 11.99 43.13 20.07
C SER A 160 12.87 41.88 19.94
N LEU A 161 13.76 41.70 20.91
CA LEU A 161 14.69 40.60 20.99
C LEU A 161 14.42 39.80 22.26
N MET A 162 14.28 38.49 22.12
CA MET A 162 14.19 37.52 23.21
C MET A 162 15.39 36.58 23.12
N ILE A 163 16.10 36.41 24.24
CA ILE A 163 17.26 35.50 24.31
C ILE A 163 17.01 34.44 25.36
N LEU A 164 17.25 33.19 24.98
CA LEU A 164 17.17 32.01 25.83
C LEU A 164 18.57 31.40 26.00
N ASP A 165 18.95 31.04 27.23
CA ASP A 165 20.18 30.29 27.52
C ASP A 165 19.87 28.79 27.70
N ILE A 166 20.93 27.98 27.83
CA ILE A 166 20.89 26.53 28.04
C ILE A 166 19.92 26.19 29.17
N GLY A 167 18.99 25.27 28.88
CA GLY A 167 17.92 24.88 29.81
C GLY A 167 16.60 25.63 29.58
N GLY A 168 16.54 26.56 28.62
CA GLY A 168 15.34 27.31 28.29
C GLY A 168 15.09 28.50 29.20
N TYR A 169 16.13 28.99 29.90
CA TYR A 169 16.03 30.16 30.77
C TYR A 169 15.98 31.45 29.92
N PRO A 170 14.95 32.30 30.04
CA PRO A 170 14.93 33.59 29.39
C PRO A 170 15.89 34.54 30.11
N ILE A 171 16.83 35.13 29.38
CA ILE A 171 17.89 35.97 29.96
C ILE A 171 17.81 37.42 29.50
N PHE A 172 16.99 37.71 28.49
CA PHE A 172 16.69 39.06 28.02
C PHE A 172 15.38 39.08 27.22
N TYR A 173 14.60 40.15 27.37
CA TYR A 173 13.45 40.48 26.54
C TYR A 173 13.34 42.01 26.44
N GLY A 174 13.38 42.57 25.23
CA GLY A 174 13.27 44.03 25.06
C GLY A 174 13.82 44.52 23.73
N ASN A 175 14.23 45.79 23.69
CA ASN A 175 14.82 46.39 22.49
C ASN A 175 16.18 45.72 22.16
N PRO A 176 16.46 45.36 20.88
CA PRO A 176 17.73 44.75 20.50
C PRO A 176 18.97 45.59 20.85
N LEU A 177 18.92 46.92 20.75
CA LEU A 177 20.08 47.77 21.06
C LEU A 177 20.40 47.77 22.56
N ASP A 178 19.36 47.71 23.40
CA ASP A 178 19.51 47.64 24.86
C ASP A 178 20.10 46.31 25.32
N ALA A 179 19.97 45.24 24.53
CA ALA A 179 20.49 43.92 24.87
C ALA A 179 22.02 43.96 25.04
N LEU A 180 22.74 44.61 24.11
CA LEU A 180 24.20 44.73 24.19
C LEU A 180 24.62 45.47 25.46
N ILE A 181 23.96 46.59 25.77
CA ILE A 181 24.21 47.38 26.97
C ILE A 181 23.94 46.53 28.22
N TYR A 182 22.84 45.79 28.26
CA TYR A 182 22.45 44.91 29.37
C TYR A 182 23.53 43.87 29.69
N PHE A 183 23.96 43.09 28.67
CA PHE A 183 24.96 42.05 28.87
C PHE A 183 26.35 42.61 29.21
N LYS A 184 26.73 43.74 28.60
CA LYS A 184 28.00 44.43 28.89
C LYS A 184 28.05 44.97 30.32
N ARG A 185 26.96 45.57 30.81
CA ARG A 185 26.87 46.10 32.18
C ARG A 185 27.00 45.01 33.23
N ILE A 186 26.28 43.90 33.07
CA ILE A 186 26.37 42.77 34.02
C ILE A 186 27.78 42.16 34.01
N SER A 187 28.44 42.14 32.85
CA SER A 187 29.78 41.58 32.68
C SER A 187 30.92 42.58 32.90
N ASN A 188 30.61 43.82 33.33
CA ASN A 188 31.56 44.90 33.61
C ASN A 188 32.52 45.23 32.45
N TYR A 189 32.01 45.32 31.22
CA TYR A 189 32.78 45.82 30.07
C TYR A 189 33.03 47.34 30.19
N VAL A 190 34.18 47.80 29.66
CA VAL A 190 34.60 49.22 29.75
C VAL A 190 33.69 50.14 28.93
N ASP A 191 33.18 49.64 27.81
CA ASP A 191 32.31 50.31 26.84
C ASP A 191 30.84 49.92 27.03
N ALA A 192 30.41 49.74 28.28
CA ALA A 192 29.10 49.16 28.59
C ALA A 192 27.90 49.97 28.11
N ASP A 193 28.06 51.29 27.93
CA ASP A 193 26.99 52.17 27.47
C ASP A 193 26.95 52.31 25.93
N GLU A 194 27.90 51.72 25.21
CA GLU A 194 27.94 51.76 23.74
C GLU A 194 27.24 50.53 23.12
N SER A 195 26.13 50.75 22.41
CA SER A 195 25.38 49.71 21.68
C SER A 195 25.85 49.50 20.23
N GLU A 196 26.52 50.49 19.64
CA GLU A 196 27.00 50.46 18.25
C GLU A 196 28.39 51.07 18.14
N CYS A 197 29.13 50.68 17.10
CA CYS A 197 30.45 51.24 16.83
C CYS A 197 30.33 52.74 16.49
N PRO A 198 30.98 53.66 17.24
CA PRO A 198 30.86 55.09 16.99
C PRO A 198 31.37 55.54 15.61
N ALA A 199 32.28 54.76 15.00
CA ALA A 199 32.89 55.11 13.72
C ALA A 199 32.04 54.72 12.50
N CYS A 200 31.30 53.61 12.57
CA CYS A 200 30.59 53.05 11.41
C CYS A 200 29.13 52.68 11.69
N GLY A 201 28.63 52.89 12.91
CA GLY A 201 27.28 52.54 13.33
C GLY A 201 27.00 51.04 13.29
N ASN A 202 28.01 50.18 13.18
CA ASN A 202 27.80 48.74 13.07
C ASN A 202 27.51 48.13 14.44
N VAL A 203 26.57 47.19 14.50
CA VAL A 203 26.19 46.47 15.73
C VAL A 203 26.75 45.06 15.67
N ASN A 204 27.50 44.64 16.69
CA ASN A 204 28.06 43.30 16.76
C ASN A 204 27.18 42.37 17.60
N ALA A 205 26.21 41.72 16.97
CA ALA A 205 25.30 40.79 17.65
C ALA A 205 26.03 39.57 18.25
N GLU A 206 27.17 39.13 17.69
CA GLU A 206 27.95 38.01 18.22
C GLU A 206 28.56 38.31 19.59
N GLN A 207 28.74 39.59 19.92
CA GLN A 207 29.26 39.99 21.21
C GLN A 207 28.36 39.51 22.36
N ILE A 208 27.03 39.47 22.17
CA ILE A 208 26.09 38.95 23.17
C ILE A 208 26.41 37.48 23.48
N PHE A 209 26.58 36.65 22.46
CA PHE A 209 26.89 35.22 22.64
C PHE A 209 28.27 35.03 23.28
N SER A 210 29.28 35.81 22.88
CA SER A 210 30.62 35.71 23.49
C SER A 210 30.63 36.13 24.97
N ILE A 211 29.77 37.07 25.38
CA ILE A 211 29.57 37.44 26.79
C ILE A 211 28.92 36.29 27.57
N ILE A 212 27.81 35.75 27.06
CA ILE A 212 27.07 34.65 27.70
C ILE A 212 27.95 33.40 27.85
N GLU A 213 28.75 33.09 26.83
CA GLU A 213 29.64 31.92 26.81
C GLU A 213 31.02 32.17 27.45
N SER A 214 31.25 33.37 27.99
CA SER A 214 32.54 33.71 28.59
C SER A 214 32.92 32.73 29.70
N LYS A 215 34.17 32.25 29.66
CA LYS A 215 34.69 31.23 30.58
C LYS A 215 35.51 31.86 31.69
N VAL A 216 35.50 31.23 32.87
CA VAL A 216 36.44 31.57 33.95
C VAL A 216 37.85 31.25 33.44
N MET A 217 38.82 32.12 33.71
CA MET A 217 40.21 31.91 33.33
C MET A 217 40.94 31.24 34.49
N ASP A 218 41.81 30.28 34.20
CA ASP A 218 42.71 29.71 35.20
C ASP A 218 43.87 30.66 35.53
N GLU A 219 44.72 30.26 36.47
CA GLU A 219 45.89 31.04 36.92
C GLU A 219 46.92 31.29 35.81
N TYR A 220 46.86 30.53 34.71
CA TYR A 220 47.74 30.64 33.55
C TYR A 220 47.10 31.41 32.38
N GLY A 221 45.86 31.91 32.57
CA GLY A 221 45.12 32.64 31.56
C GLY A 221 44.46 31.75 30.50
N HIS A 222 44.30 30.45 30.74
CA HIS A 222 43.54 29.57 29.87
C HIS A 222 42.06 29.52 30.28
N PRO A 223 41.12 29.47 29.31
CA PRO A 223 39.71 29.33 29.60
C PRO A 223 39.40 27.95 30.19
N THR A 224 38.80 27.93 31.38
CA THR A 224 38.32 26.72 32.06
C THR A 224 37.08 26.13 31.38
N GLY A 225 36.63 24.96 31.84
CA GLY A 225 35.37 24.36 31.37
C GLY A 225 34.10 25.07 31.85
N SER A 226 34.20 25.93 32.86
CA SER A 226 33.06 26.61 33.49
C SER A 226 32.85 28.01 32.92
N ARG A 227 31.59 28.32 32.58
CA ARG A 227 31.15 29.69 32.28
C ARG A 227 31.31 30.60 33.50
N LYS A 228 31.59 31.88 33.27
CA LYS A 228 31.68 32.92 34.31
C LYS A 228 30.36 33.11 35.05
N LEU A 229 29.26 33.17 34.30
CA LEU A 229 27.90 33.23 34.83
C LEU A 229 27.12 32.00 34.35
N GLN A 230 26.42 31.35 35.28
CA GLN A 230 25.59 30.20 34.97
C GLN A 230 24.22 30.63 34.42
N PRO A 231 23.52 29.78 33.63
CA PRO A 231 22.21 30.12 33.08
C PRO A 231 21.17 30.57 34.13
N VAL A 232 21.22 29.98 35.33
CA VAL A 232 20.33 30.34 36.45
C VAL A 232 20.63 31.73 36.99
N GLU A 233 21.90 32.15 37.00
CA GLU A 233 22.31 33.47 37.46
C GLU A 233 21.88 34.54 36.45
N TRP A 234 22.03 34.26 35.15
CA TRP A 234 21.48 35.11 34.10
C TRP A 234 19.96 35.27 34.19
N TYR A 235 19.24 34.18 34.49
CA TYR A 235 17.79 34.23 34.72
C TYR A 235 17.43 35.11 35.92
N GLN A 236 18.20 35.02 37.01
CA GLN A 236 17.98 35.87 38.18
C GLN A 236 18.19 37.36 37.84
N HIS A 237 19.25 37.70 37.12
CA HIS A 237 19.47 39.06 36.64
C HIS A 237 18.33 39.56 35.74
N PHE A 238 17.79 38.67 34.90
CA PHE A 238 16.62 38.99 34.07
C PHE A 238 15.39 39.32 34.92
N LEU A 239 15.10 38.54 35.97
CA LEU A 239 14.00 38.83 36.89
C LEU A 239 14.20 40.16 37.64
N ASP A 240 15.42 40.43 38.11
CA ASP A 240 15.76 41.62 38.90
C ASP A 240 15.71 42.90 38.04
N SER A 241 15.99 42.79 36.73
CA SER A 241 15.96 43.91 35.79
C SER A 241 14.54 44.46 35.52
N GLY A 242 13.49 43.70 35.85
CA GLY A 242 12.09 44.06 35.55
C GLY A 242 11.70 43.92 34.08
N LEU A 243 12.58 43.40 33.22
CA LEU A 243 12.30 43.11 31.80
C LEU A 243 11.23 42.02 31.60
N ASN A 244 10.86 41.32 32.67
CA ASN A 244 9.79 40.31 32.69
C ASN A 244 8.37 40.90 32.80
N LYS A 245 8.22 42.21 33.00
CA LYS A 245 6.90 42.85 33.13
C LYS A 245 6.22 42.98 31.77
N VAL A 246 5.18 42.18 31.55
CA VAL A 246 4.25 42.36 30.43
C VAL A 246 3.33 43.54 30.75
N GLY A 247 3.13 44.46 29.80
CA GLY A 247 2.24 45.62 29.99
C GLY A 247 0.79 45.21 30.30
N GLU A 248 0.03 46.09 30.95
CA GLU A 248 -1.40 45.88 31.19
C GLU A 248 -2.15 45.79 29.84
N ASP A 249 -2.85 44.67 29.65
CA ASP A 249 -3.44 44.27 28.38
C ASP A 249 -4.81 44.95 28.20
N ASN A 250 -4.86 46.04 27.42
CA ASN A 250 -6.12 46.63 26.94
C ASN A 250 -6.60 45.83 25.71
N SER A 251 -6.87 44.53 25.87
CA SER A 251 -7.29 43.68 24.76
C SER A 251 -8.80 43.80 24.50
N THR A 252 -9.17 44.17 23.27
CA THR A 252 -10.54 44.01 22.76
C THR A 252 -10.77 42.53 22.42
N ASN A 253 -11.94 42.00 22.77
CA ASN A 253 -12.39 40.64 22.45
C ASN A 253 -12.76 40.49 20.96
N ASP A 254 -11.95 41.04 20.05
CA ASP A 254 -12.22 40.92 18.62
C ASP A 254 -11.91 39.49 18.15
N LYS A 255 -12.92 38.86 17.55
CA LYS A 255 -12.74 37.57 16.88
C LYS A 255 -11.79 37.77 15.71
N PHE A 256 -10.76 36.94 15.62
CA PHE A 256 -9.89 36.89 14.45
C PHE A 256 -10.71 36.58 13.20
N GLU A 257 -10.77 37.52 12.26
CA GLU A 257 -11.25 37.24 10.90
C GLU A 257 -10.23 36.35 10.21
N ASN A 258 -10.65 35.15 9.79
CA ASN A 258 -9.81 34.23 9.05
C ASN A 258 -10.53 33.79 7.77
N ASN A 259 -9.89 34.02 6.63
CA ASN A 259 -10.38 33.64 5.30
C ASN A 259 -10.15 32.15 4.97
N PHE A 260 -9.62 31.36 5.90
CA PHE A 260 -9.38 29.94 5.71
C PHE A 260 -10.69 29.14 5.75
N VAL A 261 -11.05 28.55 4.61
CA VAL A 261 -12.20 27.65 4.48
C VAL A 261 -11.70 26.33 3.92
N LYS A 262 -11.65 25.30 4.75
CA LYS A 262 -11.22 23.97 4.34
C LYS A 262 -12.18 23.38 3.28
N PRO A 263 -11.67 22.87 2.14
CA PRO A 263 -12.51 22.22 1.13
C PRO A 263 -13.14 20.92 1.63
N SER A 264 -14.22 20.47 0.99
CA SER A 264 -14.87 19.19 1.29
C SER A 264 -13.93 18.01 1.05
N ARG A 265 -14.20 16.87 1.70
CA ARG A 265 -13.34 15.66 1.61
C ARG A 265 -13.15 15.17 0.16
N TRP A 266 -14.17 15.30 -0.68
CA TRP A 266 -14.13 14.93 -2.09
C TRP A 266 -13.31 15.91 -2.93
N ARG A 267 -13.44 17.21 -2.69
CA ARG A 267 -12.59 18.23 -3.33
C ARG A 267 -11.12 18.01 -2.96
N GLN A 268 -10.82 17.67 -1.70
CA GLN A 268 -9.46 17.32 -1.28
C GLN A 268 -8.89 16.12 -2.04
N ILE A 269 -9.68 15.05 -2.22
CA ILE A 269 -9.25 13.89 -3.02
C ILE A 269 -8.88 14.34 -4.44
N GLY A 270 -9.75 15.13 -5.09
CA GLY A 270 -9.48 15.64 -6.44
C GLY A 270 -8.20 16.46 -6.52
N VAL A 271 -7.97 17.35 -5.55
CA VAL A 271 -6.76 18.19 -5.47
C VAL A 271 -5.49 17.35 -5.28
N PHE A 272 -5.52 16.37 -4.37
CA PHE A 272 -4.37 15.48 -4.17
C PHE A 272 -4.09 14.63 -5.41
N ILE A 273 -5.13 14.10 -6.07
CA ILE A 273 -4.99 13.33 -7.31
C ILE A 273 -4.37 14.20 -8.41
N SER A 274 -4.92 15.40 -8.67
CA SER A 274 -4.43 16.27 -9.73
C SER A 274 -2.97 16.67 -9.48
N ARG A 275 -2.64 17.02 -8.23
CA ARG A 275 -1.28 17.37 -7.81
C ARG A 275 -0.29 16.22 -8.02
N ASP A 276 -0.67 15.01 -7.59
CA ASP A 276 0.17 13.82 -7.68
C ASP A 276 0.40 13.39 -9.13
N ILE A 277 -0.66 13.38 -9.95
CA ILE A 277 -0.56 13.08 -11.39
C ILE A 277 0.33 14.11 -12.10
N LEU A 278 0.17 15.41 -11.81
CA LEU A 278 1.00 16.45 -12.44
C LEU A 278 2.47 16.33 -12.06
N SER A 279 2.79 16.09 -10.79
CA SER A 279 4.18 15.85 -10.35
C SER A 279 4.78 14.65 -11.10
N LYS A 280 4.04 13.55 -11.21
CA LYS A 280 4.48 12.36 -11.96
C LYS A 280 4.64 12.63 -13.45
N LEU A 281 3.73 13.36 -14.07
CA LEU A 281 3.79 13.68 -15.51
C LEU A 281 4.99 14.55 -15.88
N LYS A 282 5.50 15.36 -14.93
CA LYS A 282 6.70 16.18 -15.13
C LYS A 282 8.00 15.41 -14.95
N ASN A 283 7.95 14.20 -14.37
CA ASN A 283 9.10 13.34 -14.22
C ASN A 283 9.16 12.33 -15.39
N THR A 284 9.84 12.73 -16.48
CA THR A 284 9.93 11.95 -17.72
C THR A 284 10.62 10.60 -17.53
N GLN A 285 11.66 10.53 -16.69
CA GLN A 285 12.35 9.28 -16.38
C GLN A 285 11.43 8.30 -15.65
N TYR A 286 10.70 8.78 -14.64
CA TYR A 286 9.71 7.97 -13.92
C TYR A 286 8.61 7.45 -14.84
N LEU A 287 8.05 8.30 -15.71
CA LEU A 287 7.03 7.88 -16.67
C LEU A 287 7.56 6.82 -17.63
N LEU A 288 8.75 7.05 -18.22
CA LEU A 288 9.34 6.16 -19.21
C LEU A 288 9.56 4.77 -18.60
N ILE A 289 10.15 4.70 -17.40
CA ILE A 289 10.38 3.43 -16.72
C ILE A 289 9.05 2.75 -16.40
N ASN A 290 8.11 3.41 -15.73
CA ASN A 290 6.86 2.77 -15.30
C ASN A 290 5.99 2.29 -16.47
N PHE A 291 5.94 3.04 -17.58
CA PHE A 291 5.12 2.65 -18.72
C PHE A 291 5.80 1.64 -19.66
N LEU A 292 7.14 1.60 -19.72
CA LEU A 292 7.88 0.61 -20.53
C LEU A 292 8.17 -0.69 -19.79
N GLU A 293 8.29 -0.67 -18.46
CA GLU A 293 8.61 -1.84 -17.65
C GLU A 293 7.64 -3.00 -17.94
N ALA A 294 6.33 -2.72 -17.93
CA ALA A 294 5.28 -3.71 -18.20
C ALA A 294 5.34 -4.36 -19.59
N PRO A 295 5.28 -3.60 -20.70
CA PRO A 295 5.33 -4.20 -22.04
C PRO A 295 6.69 -4.87 -22.34
N VAL A 296 7.80 -4.34 -21.81
CA VAL A 296 9.13 -4.95 -22.02
C VAL A 296 9.21 -6.30 -21.28
N LEU A 297 8.79 -6.38 -20.02
CA LEU A 297 8.76 -7.63 -19.28
C LEU A 297 7.77 -8.63 -19.89
N ALA A 298 6.62 -8.17 -20.39
CA ALA A 298 5.68 -9.01 -21.11
C ALA A 298 6.30 -9.60 -22.39
N PHE A 299 7.00 -8.78 -23.18
CA PHE A 299 7.67 -9.21 -24.39
C PHE A 299 8.77 -10.24 -24.08
N ILE A 300 9.66 -9.94 -23.13
CA ILE A 300 10.74 -10.85 -22.73
C ILE A 300 10.15 -12.18 -22.28
N LEU A 301 9.20 -12.15 -21.33
CA LEU A 301 8.62 -13.39 -20.80
C LEU A 301 7.91 -14.20 -21.89
N ALA A 302 7.06 -13.56 -22.70
CA ALA A 302 6.29 -14.25 -23.72
C ALA A 302 7.19 -14.79 -24.84
N TYR A 303 8.21 -14.03 -25.26
CA TYR A 303 9.14 -14.45 -26.30
C TYR A 303 9.96 -15.68 -25.88
N PHE A 304 10.55 -15.66 -24.68
CA PHE A 304 11.39 -16.77 -24.20
C PHE A 304 10.58 -18.02 -23.83
N LEU A 305 9.31 -17.86 -23.43
CA LEU A 305 8.45 -18.99 -23.10
C LEU A 305 7.61 -19.49 -24.28
N LYS A 306 7.63 -18.81 -25.44
CA LYS A 306 6.97 -19.28 -26.66
C LYS A 306 7.72 -20.48 -27.23
N TYR A 307 7.28 -21.67 -26.86
CA TYR A 307 7.86 -22.93 -27.33
C TYR A 307 7.13 -23.46 -28.57
N SER A 308 7.89 -23.88 -29.58
CA SER A 308 7.41 -24.69 -30.70
C SER A 308 8.39 -25.83 -30.97
N VAL A 309 7.89 -26.92 -31.55
CA VAL A 309 8.74 -28.02 -32.01
C VAL A 309 9.61 -27.52 -33.17
N SER A 310 10.90 -27.91 -33.18
CA SER A 310 11.86 -27.41 -34.16
C SER A 310 11.44 -27.73 -35.60
N GLY A 311 11.26 -26.70 -36.43
CA GLY A 311 10.89 -26.82 -37.83
C GLY A 311 9.39 -26.74 -38.12
N GLU A 312 8.53 -26.59 -37.10
CA GLU A 312 7.08 -26.48 -37.24
C GLU A 312 6.55 -25.08 -36.90
N GLU A 313 5.38 -24.74 -37.44
CA GLU A 313 4.65 -23.52 -37.07
C GLU A 313 4.24 -23.58 -35.59
N TYR A 314 4.13 -22.43 -34.94
CA TYR A 314 3.74 -22.37 -33.53
C TYR A 314 2.29 -22.82 -33.34
N ILE A 315 2.09 -23.81 -32.46
CA ILE A 315 0.78 -24.32 -32.06
C ILE A 315 0.60 -24.05 -30.57
N PHE A 316 -0.38 -23.21 -30.22
CA PHE A 316 -0.66 -22.83 -28.83
C PHE A 316 -0.97 -24.05 -27.93
N ARG A 317 -1.64 -25.08 -28.49
CA ARG A 317 -1.92 -26.33 -27.79
C ARG A 317 -0.68 -27.04 -27.22
N GLU A 318 0.41 -27.02 -27.98
CA GLU A 318 1.61 -27.82 -27.70
C GLU A 318 2.65 -27.04 -26.88
N ASN A 319 2.39 -25.77 -26.60
CA ASN A 319 3.29 -24.96 -25.81
C ASN A 319 3.32 -25.41 -24.33
N ILE A 320 4.41 -26.08 -23.94
CA ILE A 320 4.59 -26.62 -22.59
C ILE A 320 4.67 -25.56 -21.48
N ASN A 321 5.00 -24.31 -21.84
CA ASN A 321 5.35 -23.27 -20.89
C ASN A 321 4.16 -22.41 -20.44
N LEU A 322 2.94 -22.66 -20.91
CA LEU A 322 1.77 -21.84 -20.53
C LEU A 322 1.54 -21.76 -19.01
N PRO A 323 1.61 -22.86 -18.22
CA PRO A 323 1.49 -22.75 -16.77
C PRO A 323 2.57 -21.88 -16.12
N ALA A 324 3.82 -22.04 -16.54
CA ALA A 324 4.93 -21.21 -16.05
C ALA A 324 4.71 -19.74 -16.41
N PHE A 325 4.26 -19.47 -17.63
CA PHE A 325 3.93 -18.14 -18.11
C PHE A 325 2.84 -17.48 -17.23
N ILE A 326 1.71 -18.15 -17.00
CA ILE A 326 0.62 -17.64 -16.14
C ILE A 326 1.14 -17.32 -14.73
N PHE A 327 1.94 -18.21 -14.16
CA PHE A 327 2.48 -18.03 -12.82
C PHE A 327 3.42 -16.83 -12.73
N VAL A 328 4.38 -16.72 -13.65
CA VAL A 328 5.31 -15.60 -13.68
C VAL A 328 4.59 -14.28 -13.99
N SER A 329 3.56 -14.27 -14.85
CA SER A 329 2.73 -13.08 -15.08
C SER A 329 2.07 -12.55 -13.80
N VAL A 330 1.56 -13.46 -12.96
CA VAL A 330 0.99 -13.09 -11.64
C VAL A 330 2.06 -12.48 -10.74
N LEU A 331 3.26 -13.08 -10.70
CA LEU A 331 4.37 -12.56 -9.89
C LEU A 331 4.85 -11.18 -10.38
N VAL A 332 4.93 -10.99 -11.70
CA VAL A 332 5.29 -9.71 -12.31
C VAL A 332 4.26 -8.63 -11.96
N ALA A 333 2.96 -8.94 -12.01
CA ALA A 333 1.91 -7.99 -11.61
C ALA A 333 1.99 -7.60 -10.12
N ILE A 334 2.31 -8.55 -9.24
CA ILE A 334 2.55 -8.30 -7.82
C ILE A 334 3.81 -7.44 -7.61
N PHE A 335 4.91 -7.77 -8.29
CA PHE A 335 6.16 -7.03 -8.21
C PHE A 335 5.98 -5.57 -8.65
N MET A 336 5.37 -5.33 -9.81
CA MET A 336 5.08 -3.99 -10.33
C MET A 336 4.21 -3.17 -9.36
N GLY A 337 3.15 -3.77 -8.81
CA GLY A 337 2.30 -3.06 -7.83
C GLY A 337 3.07 -2.68 -6.55
N LEU A 338 3.96 -3.57 -6.08
CA LEU A 338 4.79 -3.29 -4.89
C LEU A 338 5.79 -2.16 -5.16
N THR A 339 6.53 -2.21 -6.27
CA THR A 339 7.61 -1.26 -6.56
C THR A 339 7.08 0.16 -6.78
N VAL A 340 6.00 0.33 -7.53
CA VAL A 340 5.45 1.65 -7.88
C VAL A 340 4.86 2.38 -6.66
N SER A 341 4.31 1.63 -5.70
CA SER A 341 3.61 2.19 -4.53
C SER A 341 4.46 2.28 -3.26
N ALA A 342 5.55 1.53 -3.19
CA ALA A 342 6.44 1.39 -2.03
C ALA A 342 7.02 2.71 -1.51
N GLU A 343 7.28 3.71 -2.37
CA GLU A 343 7.95 4.95 -1.97
C GLU A 343 7.01 6.14 -1.72
N GLU A 344 5.73 6.02 -2.10
CA GLU A 344 4.82 7.15 -2.22
C GLU A 344 4.64 7.97 -0.93
N ILE A 345 4.34 7.30 0.19
CA ILE A 345 4.06 7.96 1.46
C ILE A 345 5.35 8.42 2.15
N VAL A 346 6.45 7.66 2.00
CA VAL A 346 7.76 8.08 2.53
C VAL A 346 8.21 9.39 1.90
N ARG A 347 8.07 9.51 0.58
CA ARG A 347 8.49 10.71 -0.17
C ARG A 347 7.69 11.94 0.23
N ASP A 348 6.39 11.79 0.44
CA ASP A 348 5.49 12.90 0.80
C ASP A 348 5.58 13.32 2.27
N ARG A 349 6.24 12.55 3.13
CA ARG A 349 6.24 12.77 4.59
C ARG A 349 6.63 14.19 5.01
N LYS A 350 7.61 14.76 4.33
CA LYS A 350 8.08 16.13 4.54
C LYS A 350 6.95 17.14 4.28
N ILE A 351 6.26 17.01 3.15
CA ILE A 351 5.12 17.85 2.77
C ILE A 351 3.94 17.63 3.73
N LEU A 352 3.65 16.39 4.11
CA LEU A 352 2.58 16.09 5.07
C LEU A 352 2.81 16.72 6.45
N LYS A 353 4.07 16.80 6.90
CA LYS A 353 4.41 17.47 8.17
C LYS A 353 4.08 18.97 8.12
N ARG A 354 4.31 19.61 6.98
CA ARG A 354 3.91 21.00 6.73
C ARG A 354 2.39 21.16 6.68
N GLU A 355 1.72 20.32 5.89
CA GLU A 355 0.26 20.37 5.70
C GLU A 355 -0.52 19.96 6.96
N ALA A 356 0.15 19.38 7.97
CA ALA A 356 -0.47 19.08 9.27
C ALA A 356 -1.07 20.33 9.94
N PHE A 357 -0.55 21.52 9.67
CA PHE A 357 -1.10 22.79 10.18
C PHE A 357 -2.46 23.16 9.58
N LEU A 358 -2.83 22.55 8.45
CA LEU A 358 -4.10 22.78 7.75
C LEU A 358 -5.23 21.85 8.23
N ASN A 359 -4.94 20.92 9.15
CA ASN A 359 -5.90 19.92 9.64
C ASN A 359 -6.65 19.18 8.53
N LEU A 360 -5.98 18.84 7.41
CA LEU A 360 -6.59 18.18 6.25
C LEU A 360 -7.07 16.76 6.55
N SER A 361 -7.95 16.23 5.70
CA SER A 361 -8.48 14.88 5.87
C SER A 361 -7.42 13.83 5.52
N HIS A 362 -6.92 13.11 6.54
CA HIS A 362 -6.00 11.99 6.34
C HIS A 362 -6.58 10.92 5.39
N SER A 363 -7.89 10.65 5.50
CA SER A 363 -8.58 9.73 4.59
C SER A 363 -8.53 10.20 3.13
N SER A 364 -8.71 11.50 2.88
CA SER A 364 -8.70 12.05 1.52
C SER A 364 -7.33 11.89 0.85
N TYR A 365 -6.26 12.07 1.62
CA TYR A 365 -4.90 11.79 1.16
C TYR A 365 -4.69 10.31 0.83
N ILE A 366 -5.01 9.38 1.74
CA ILE A 366 -4.83 7.94 1.49
C ILE A 366 -5.63 7.48 0.26
N PHE A 367 -6.91 7.87 0.16
CA PHE A 367 -7.75 7.48 -0.97
C PHE A 367 -7.23 8.07 -2.29
N SER A 368 -6.73 9.30 -2.30
CA SER A 368 -6.11 9.88 -3.51
C SER A 368 -4.93 9.05 -3.99
N LYS A 369 -4.03 8.63 -3.08
CA LYS A 369 -2.87 7.80 -3.41
C LYS A 369 -3.30 6.43 -3.93
N MET A 370 -4.24 5.77 -3.27
CA MET A 370 -4.77 4.49 -3.73
C MET A 370 -5.35 4.58 -5.15
N ILE A 371 -6.14 5.63 -5.45
CA ILE A 371 -6.73 5.82 -6.78
C ILE A 371 -5.65 6.01 -7.84
N VAL A 372 -4.65 6.87 -7.59
CA VAL A 372 -3.55 7.10 -8.54
C VAL A 372 -2.77 5.80 -8.81
N GLN A 373 -2.45 5.04 -7.77
CA GLN A 373 -1.72 3.78 -7.90
C GLN A 373 -2.53 2.73 -8.67
N PHE A 374 -3.83 2.62 -8.41
CA PHE A 374 -4.70 1.71 -9.15
C PHE A 374 -4.82 2.10 -10.62
N LEU A 375 -4.88 3.39 -10.95
CA LEU A 375 -4.90 3.86 -12.34
C LEU A 375 -3.60 3.52 -13.08
N ILE A 376 -2.45 3.74 -12.44
CA ILE A 376 -1.14 3.39 -13.03
C ILE A 376 -1.06 1.87 -13.28
N SER A 377 -1.40 1.06 -12.27
CA SER A 377 -1.39 -0.40 -12.40
C SER A 377 -2.42 -0.93 -13.39
N ALA A 378 -3.58 -0.28 -13.56
CA ALA A 378 -4.55 -0.63 -14.59
C ALA A 378 -3.94 -0.49 -15.99
N ILE A 379 -3.23 0.61 -16.25
CA ILE A 379 -2.55 0.85 -17.52
C ILE A 379 -1.39 -0.14 -17.71
N GLN A 380 -0.55 -0.34 -16.71
CA GLN A 380 0.58 -1.28 -16.77
C GLN A 380 0.12 -2.72 -17.03
N THR A 381 -0.88 -3.20 -16.30
CA THR A 381 -1.40 -4.57 -16.50
C THR A 381 -2.14 -4.71 -17.83
N PHE A 382 -2.80 -3.65 -18.32
CA PHE A 382 -3.41 -3.64 -19.65
C PHE A 382 -2.37 -3.78 -20.76
N THR A 383 -1.31 -2.98 -20.74
CA THR A 383 -0.23 -3.05 -21.73
C THR A 383 0.55 -4.35 -21.63
N TYR A 384 0.77 -4.86 -20.41
CA TYR A 384 1.35 -6.17 -20.16
C TYR A 384 0.56 -7.27 -20.87
N VAL A 385 -0.76 -7.38 -20.60
CA VAL A 385 -1.61 -8.42 -21.19
C VAL A 385 -1.73 -8.27 -22.70
N LEU A 386 -1.78 -7.03 -23.21
CA LEU A 386 -1.79 -6.76 -24.64
C LEU A 386 -0.55 -7.36 -25.33
N VAL A 387 0.65 -7.01 -24.86
CA VAL A 387 1.90 -7.50 -25.47
C VAL A 387 2.06 -9.01 -25.26
N ALA A 388 1.81 -9.48 -24.04
CA ALA A 388 1.89 -10.90 -23.70
C ALA A 388 1.00 -11.77 -24.60
N ASN A 389 -0.30 -11.44 -24.71
CA ASN A 389 -1.25 -12.25 -25.47
C ASN A 389 -0.97 -12.18 -26.97
N LEU A 390 -0.46 -11.06 -27.49
CA LEU A 390 -0.06 -10.94 -28.90
C LEU A 390 1.13 -11.85 -29.22
N VAL A 391 2.15 -11.88 -28.35
CA VAL A 391 3.34 -12.71 -28.59
C VAL A 391 3.04 -14.20 -28.37
N PHE A 392 2.30 -14.53 -27.31
CA PHE A 392 1.98 -15.91 -26.91
C PHE A 392 0.78 -16.50 -27.68
N GLU A 393 0.07 -15.67 -28.45
CA GLU A 393 -1.14 -15.97 -29.25
C GLU A 393 -2.34 -16.50 -28.44
N ILE A 394 -2.51 -16.00 -27.20
CA ILE A 394 -3.66 -16.33 -26.35
C ILE A 394 -4.91 -15.60 -26.87
N LYS A 395 -5.90 -16.36 -27.33
CA LYS A 395 -7.15 -15.81 -27.89
C LYS A 395 -8.27 -15.76 -26.84
N ASP A 396 -9.11 -14.72 -26.91
CA ASP A 396 -10.37 -14.55 -26.17
C ASP A 396 -10.29 -14.55 -24.63
N MET A 397 -9.09 -14.50 -24.04
CA MET A 397 -8.89 -14.47 -22.58
C MET A 397 -8.38 -13.12 -22.06
N PHE A 398 -8.37 -12.07 -22.90
CA PHE A 398 -7.80 -10.77 -22.55
C PHE A 398 -8.35 -10.20 -21.23
N PHE A 399 -9.68 -10.10 -21.10
CA PHE A 399 -10.30 -9.52 -19.91
C PHE A 399 -10.08 -10.36 -18.66
N VAL A 400 -10.03 -11.69 -18.79
CA VAL A 400 -9.77 -12.62 -17.69
C VAL A 400 -8.37 -12.42 -17.15
N TYR A 401 -7.36 -12.37 -18.04
CA TYR A 401 -5.98 -12.07 -17.67
C TYR A 401 -5.85 -10.68 -17.05
N TRP A 402 -6.39 -9.66 -17.73
CA TRP A 402 -6.30 -8.28 -17.26
C TRP A 402 -6.94 -8.10 -15.89
N LEU A 403 -8.16 -8.59 -15.65
CA LEU A 403 -8.85 -8.39 -14.38
C LEU A 403 -8.09 -9.04 -13.21
N ILE A 404 -7.52 -10.23 -13.41
CA ILE A 404 -6.76 -10.91 -12.35
C ILE A 404 -5.42 -10.23 -12.09
N LEU A 405 -4.65 -9.91 -13.14
CA LEU A 405 -3.37 -9.23 -12.98
C LEU A 405 -3.57 -7.83 -12.37
N PHE A 406 -4.62 -7.11 -12.79
CA PHE A 406 -5.03 -5.85 -12.18
C PHE A 406 -5.39 -6.01 -10.70
N SER A 407 -6.19 -7.02 -10.34
CA SER A 407 -6.58 -7.27 -8.95
C SER A 407 -5.36 -7.63 -8.07
N ALA A 408 -4.45 -8.46 -8.59
CA ALA A 408 -3.21 -8.83 -7.91
C ALA A 408 -2.28 -7.60 -7.73
N SER A 409 -2.20 -6.75 -8.74
CA SER A 409 -1.43 -5.49 -8.68
C SER A 409 -2.07 -4.49 -7.71
N CYS A 410 -3.40 -4.40 -7.62
CA CYS A 410 -4.08 -3.56 -6.62
C CYS A 410 -3.81 -4.03 -5.18
N PHE A 411 -3.84 -5.34 -4.94
CA PHE A 411 -3.42 -5.90 -3.66
C PHE A 411 -1.96 -5.50 -3.34
N ALA A 412 -1.06 -5.67 -4.30
CA ALA A 412 0.34 -5.32 -4.16
C ALA A 412 0.57 -3.82 -3.92
N ASN A 413 -0.18 -2.94 -4.58
CA ASN A 413 -0.16 -1.50 -4.34
C ASN A 413 -0.46 -1.16 -2.89
N LEU A 414 -1.45 -1.84 -2.30
CA LEU A 414 -1.82 -1.60 -0.91
C LEU A 414 -0.78 -2.15 0.07
N VAL A 415 -0.15 -3.28 -0.24
CA VAL A 415 1.01 -3.77 0.53
C VAL A 415 2.15 -2.75 0.47
N GLY A 416 2.47 -2.23 -0.72
CA GLY A 416 3.52 -1.22 -0.91
C GLY A 416 3.21 0.09 -0.18
N LEU A 417 1.98 0.61 -0.23
CA LEU A 417 1.57 1.78 0.54
C LEU A 417 1.67 1.56 2.06
N ASN A 418 1.29 0.37 2.56
CA ASN A 418 1.44 0.04 3.98
C ASN A 418 2.91 0.05 4.43
N ILE A 419 3.80 -0.49 3.59
CA ILE A 419 5.25 -0.49 3.84
C ILE A 419 5.79 0.95 3.79
N SER A 420 5.33 1.73 2.81
CA SER A 420 5.68 3.15 2.67
C SER A 420 5.29 3.97 3.91
N ALA A 421 4.10 3.73 4.46
CA ALA A 421 3.66 4.39 5.69
C ALA A 421 4.49 3.96 6.92
N ALA A 422 4.95 2.71 6.95
CA ALA A 422 5.56 2.10 8.12
C ALA A 422 7.07 2.39 8.27
N PHE A 423 7.82 2.41 7.16
CA PHE A 423 9.28 2.55 7.18
C PHE A 423 9.74 4.00 6.96
N LYS A 424 10.98 4.31 7.38
CA LYS A 424 11.55 5.67 7.27
C LYS A 424 12.55 5.85 6.14
N SER A 425 13.03 4.76 5.55
CA SER A 425 14.04 4.79 4.50
C SER A 425 13.57 3.96 3.31
N VAL A 426 13.73 4.54 2.12
CA VAL A 426 13.49 3.88 0.83
C VAL A 426 14.36 2.63 0.67
N VAL A 427 15.61 2.67 1.12
CA VAL A 427 16.55 1.52 1.03
C VAL A 427 16.01 0.31 1.80
N THR A 428 15.48 0.54 3.01
CA THR A 428 14.89 -0.55 3.83
C THR A 428 13.68 -1.17 3.13
N ILE A 429 12.90 -0.37 2.42
CA ILE A 429 11.73 -0.84 1.69
C ILE A 429 12.15 -1.76 0.55
N TYR A 430 13.17 -1.39 -0.23
CA TYR A 430 13.68 -2.23 -1.31
C TYR A 430 14.28 -3.55 -0.84
N ILE A 431 14.96 -3.56 0.31
CA ILE A 431 15.47 -4.80 0.91
C ILE A 431 14.31 -5.74 1.28
N LEU A 432 13.15 -5.20 1.66
CA LEU A 432 11.99 -5.96 2.12
C LEU A 432 11.17 -6.58 0.98
N ILE A 433 11.19 -6.00 -0.23
CA ILE A 433 10.40 -6.50 -1.37
C ILE A 433 10.69 -7.97 -1.71
N PRO A 434 11.96 -8.44 -1.83
CA PRO A 434 12.25 -9.85 -2.05
C PRO A 434 11.69 -10.78 -0.96
N PHE A 435 11.73 -10.37 0.31
CA PHE A 435 11.16 -11.16 1.42
C PHE A 435 9.64 -11.28 1.35
N LEU A 436 8.96 -10.37 0.66
CA LEU A 436 7.52 -10.49 0.41
C LEU A 436 7.21 -11.37 -0.80
N ILE A 437 8.08 -11.38 -1.81
CA ILE A 437 7.84 -12.11 -3.06
C ILE A 437 8.24 -13.58 -2.94
N ILE A 438 9.34 -13.92 -2.26
CA ILE A 438 9.80 -15.31 -2.11
C ILE A 438 8.71 -16.23 -1.50
N PRO A 439 8.00 -15.83 -0.42
CA PRO A 439 6.85 -16.59 0.08
C PRO A 439 5.74 -16.77 -0.97
N GLN A 440 5.44 -15.74 -1.76
CA GLN A 440 4.44 -15.81 -2.83
C GLN A 440 4.85 -16.81 -3.92
N ILE A 441 6.14 -17.08 -4.11
CA ILE A 441 6.63 -18.08 -5.05
C ILE A 441 6.44 -19.49 -4.47
N ILE A 442 7.03 -19.74 -3.30
CA ILE A 442 7.13 -21.09 -2.71
C ILE A 442 5.78 -21.60 -2.21
N LEU A 443 5.00 -20.72 -1.58
CA LEU A 443 3.76 -21.10 -0.87
C LEU A 443 2.51 -20.94 -1.77
N SER A 444 2.70 -20.76 -3.08
CA SER A 444 1.62 -20.67 -4.06
C SER A 444 0.96 -22.03 -4.38
N GLY A 445 1.67 -23.13 -4.17
CA GLY A 445 1.26 -24.47 -4.60
C GLY A 445 1.59 -24.80 -6.06
N VAL A 446 2.26 -23.88 -6.78
CA VAL A 446 2.59 -24.03 -8.22
C VAL A 446 4.01 -24.56 -8.40
N MET A 447 5.00 -23.89 -7.81
CA MET A 447 6.41 -24.31 -7.87
C MET A 447 6.68 -25.53 -7.01
N VAL A 448 6.09 -25.56 -5.80
CA VAL A 448 6.14 -26.69 -4.88
C VAL A 448 4.71 -27.06 -4.56
N LYS A 449 4.31 -28.31 -4.82
CA LYS A 449 2.96 -28.77 -4.50
C LYS A 449 2.77 -28.78 -2.99
N PHE A 450 1.58 -28.44 -2.52
CA PHE A 450 1.29 -28.37 -1.08
C PHE A 450 1.49 -29.71 -0.35
N GLU A 451 1.36 -30.82 -1.06
CA GLU A 451 1.59 -32.17 -0.53
C GLU A 451 3.08 -32.49 -0.32
N ASP A 452 3.97 -31.81 -1.03
CA ASP A 452 5.42 -32.00 -0.97
C ASP A 452 6.08 -31.04 0.05
N LEU A 453 5.30 -30.16 0.67
CA LEU A 453 5.75 -29.28 1.73
C LEU A 453 5.91 -30.05 3.05
N ASN A 454 6.69 -29.47 3.98
CA ASN A 454 6.92 -30.06 5.29
C ASN A 454 5.58 -30.46 5.98
N PRO A 455 5.37 -31.74 6.31
CA PRO A 455 4.14 -32.24 6.92
C PRO A 455 3.77 -31.56 8.25
N ALA A 456 4.73 -30.94 8.95
CA ALA A 456 4.45 -30.15 10.15
C ALA A 456 3.59 -28.90 9.87
N VAL A 457 3.49 -28.48 8.61
CA VAL A 457 2.87 -27.21 8.18
C VAL A 457 1.70 -27.44 7.21
N THR A 458 1.49 -28.68 6.74
CA THR A 458 0.48 -29.00 5.70
C THR A 458 -0.46 -30.12 6.10
N ASP A 459 -1.69 -30.02 5.60
CA ASP A 459 -2.70 -31.08 5.64
C ASP A 459 -2.80 -31.67 4.24
N GLN A 460 -2.66 -32.99 4.11
CA GLN A 460 -2.71 -33.67 2.80
C GLN A 460 -4.11 -33.62 2.15
N ALA A 461 -5.14 -33.25 2.92
CA ALA A 461 -6.53 -33.18 2.46
C ALA A 461 -6.91 -31.84 1.79
N LYS A 462 -6.25 -30.73 2.16
CA LYS A 462 -6.69 -29.37 1.84
C LYS A 462 -5.51 -28.43 1.60
N VAL A 463 -5.77 -27.28 0.98
CA VAL A 463 -4.74 -26.23 0.87
C VAL A 463 -4.39 -25.73 2.28
N PRO A 464 -3.10 -25.64 2.65
CA PRO A 464 -2.67 -25.14 3.96
C PRO A 464 -3.05 -23.67 4.14
N ILE A 465 -3.29 -23.27 5.40
CA ILE A 465 -3.68 -21.89 5.76
C ILE A 465 -2.68 -20.87 5.21
N ILE A 466 -1.39 -21.19 5.24
CA ILE A 466 -0.33 -20.33 4.72
C ILE A 466 -0.49 -20.10 3.20
N GLY A 467 -0.87 -21.14 2.45
CA GLY A 467 -1.17 -21.01 1.02
C GLY A 467 -2.45 -20.20 0.74
N GLU A 468 -3.39 -20.14 1.68
CA GLU A 468 -4.57 -19.27 1.59
C GLU A 468 -4.24 -17.79 1.80
N LEU A 469 -3.13 -17.47 2.47
CA LEU A 469 -2.64 -16.10 2.61
C LEU A 469 -1.89 -15.59 1.38
N MET A 470 -1.52 -16.46 0.44
CA MET A 470 -0.76 -16.09 -0.75
C MET A 470 -1.69 -15.62 -1.88
N THR A 471 -1.63 -14.34 -2.22
CA THR A 471 -2.37 -13.75 -3.35
C THR A 471 -1.99 -14.39 -4.67
N SER A 472 -0.72 -14.78 -4.85
CA SER A 472 -0.24 -15.46 -6.05
C SER A 472 -0.99 -16.77 -6.32
N ARG A 473 -1.32 -17.54 -5.27
CA ARG A 473 -2.11 -18.79 -5.36
C ARG A 473 -3.50 -18.51 -5.92
N TRP A 474 -4.20 -17.51 -5.38
CA TRP A 474 -5.57 -17.18 -5.80
C TRP A 474 -5.62 -16.67 -7.24
N ALA A 475 -4.69 -15.79 -7.60
CA ALA A 475 -4.58 -15.24 -8.95
C ALA A 475 -4.22 -16.32 -9.97
N PHE A 476 -3.23 -17.17 -9.67
CA PHE A 476 -2.83 -18.27 -10.55
C PHE A 476 -3.96 -19.28 -10.78
N GLU A 477 -4.60 -19.76 -9.70
CA GLU A 477 -5.70 -20.71 -9.80
C GLU A 477 -6.87 -20.13 -10.60
N ALA A 478 -7.18 -18.84 -10.43
CA ALA A 478 -8.24 -18.19 -11.19
C ALA A 478 -7.96 -18.21 -12.69
N LEU A 479 -6.73 -17.88 -13.10
CA LEU A 479 -6.32 -17.90 -14.51
C LEU A 479 -6.26 -19.32 -15.06
N ALA A 480 -5.65 -20.26 -14.34
CA ALA A 480 -5.52 -21.64 -14.79
C ALA A 480 -6.89 -22.31 -15.00
N VAL A 481 -7.80 -22.17 -14.04
CA VAL A 481 -9.15 -22.75 -14.10
C VAL A 481 -9.99 -22.10 -15.19
N GLU A 482 -9.99 -20.76 -15.27
CA GLU A 482 -10.84 -20.06 -16.24
C GLU A 482 -10.32 -20.23 -17.67
N ASN A 483 -9.00 -20.25 -17.88
CA ASN A 483 -8.39 -20.52 -19.19
C ASN A 483 -8.69 -21.92 -19.70
N PHE A 484 -8.67 -22.93 -18.82
CA PHE A 484 -9.09 -24.28 -19.21
C PHE A 484 -10.59 -24.40 -19.45
N LYS A 485 -11.43 -23.84 -18.57
CA LYS A 485 -12.87 -24.08 -18.56
C LYS A 485 -13.64 -23.25 -19.59
N SER A 486 -13.26 -21.99 -19.77
CA SER A 486 -14.10 -20.98 -20.46
C SER A 486 -13.59 -20.61 -21.86
N ASN A 487 -12.51 -21.23 -22.33
CA ASN A 487 -12.05 -21.02 -23.70
C ASN A 487 -13.10 -21.46 -24.74
N LYS A 488 -12.99 -20.95 -25.96
CA LYS A 488 -14.00 -21.15 -27.02
C LYS A 488 -14.22 -22.62 -27.38
N TYR A 489 -13.25 -23.51 -27.14
CA TYR A 489 -13.35 -24.93 -27.43
C TYR A 489 -13.97 -25.69 -26.24
N GLU A 490 -13.35 -25.62 -25.06
CA GLU A 490 -13.71 -26.46 -23.91
C GLU A 490 -15.03 -26.12 -23.26
N ARG A 491 -15.51 -24.87 -23.37
CA ARG A 491 -16.81 -24.47 -22.81
C ARG A 491 -17.97 -25.35 -23.25
N HIS A 492 -17.87 -25.97 -24.44
CA HIS A 492 -18.87 -26.86 -25.00
C HIS A 492 -18.85 -28.25 -24.36
N TYR A 493 -17.67 -28.74 -23.97
CA TYR A 493 -17.47 -30.09 -23.44
C TYR A 493 -17.46 -30.14 -21.92
N PHE A 494 -17.07 -29.04 -21.25
CA PHE A 494 -16.79 -28.99 -19.82
C PHE A 494 -17.83 -29.66 -18.93
N LYS A 495 -19.13 -29.38 -19.14
CA LYS A 495 -20.21 -29.96 -18.31
C LYS A 495 -20.32 -31.47 -18.47
N VAL A 496 -20.15 -31.95 -19.69
CA VAL A 496 -20.26 -33.38 -20.05
C VAL A 496 -19.02 -34.11 -19.57
N ASP A 497 -17.84 -33.55 -19.80
CA ASP A 497 -16.57 -34.10 -19.35
C ASP A 497 -16.46 -34.14 -17.82
N LYS A 498 -17.04 -33.15 -17.14
CA LYS A 498 -17.21 -33.16 -15.69
C LYS A 498 -18.01 -34.38 -15.22
N ALA A 499 -19.21 -34.59 -15.80
CA ALA A 499 -20.07 -35.72 -15.45
C ALA A 499 -19.41 -37.07 -15.77
N MET A 500 -18.74 -37.18 -16.92
CA MET A 500 -17.99 -38.38 -17.31
C MET A 500 -16.84 -38.64 -16.33
N SER A 501 -16.07 -37.61 -15.96
CA SER A 501 -14.95 -37.73 -15.03
C SER A 501 -15.40 -38.17 -13.64
N ASN A 502 -16.50 -37.63 -13.12
CA ASN A 502 -17.06 -38.03 -11.84
C ASN A 502 -17.58 -39.47 -11.87
N ALA A 503 -18.25 -39.87 -12.96
CA ALA A 503 -18.68 -41.26 -13.14
C ALA A 503 -17.50 -42.23 -13.24
N THR A 504 -16.44 -41.87 -13.96
CA THR A 504 -15.18 -42.64 -14.02
C THR A 504 -14.54 -42.77 -12.65
N TYR A 505 -14.44 -41.68 -11.88
CA TYR A 505 -13.92 -41.73 -10.52
C TYR A 505 -14.71 -42.72 -9.65
N LYS A 506 -16.04 -42.62 -9.67
CA LYS A 506 -16.92 -43.47 -8.87
C LYS A 506 -16.83 -44.93 -9.28
N LYS A 507 -16.88 -45.23 -10.58
CA LYS A 507 -16.95 -46.62 -11.09
C LYS A 507 -15.61 -47.35 -11.13
N ASP A 508 -14.51 -46.65 -11.43
CA ASP A 508 -13.20 -47.27 -11.68
C ASP A 508 -12.23 -47.14 -10.50
N PHE A 509 -12.47 -46.24 -9.54
CA PHE A 509 -11.55 -46.04 -8.41
C PHE A 509 -12.25 -46.16 -7.06
N TRP A 510 -13.28 -45.35 -6.80
CA TRP A 510 -13.94 -45.29 -5.50
C TRP A 510 -14.66 -46.60 -5.15
N LEU A 511 -15.47 -47.14 -6.08
CA LEU A 511 -16.14 -48.43 -5.88
C LEU A 511 -15.16 -49.60 -5.77
N ILE A 512 -14.03 -49.58 -6.49
CA ILE A 512 -13.00 -50.62 -6.36
C ILE A 512 -12.44 -50.60 -4.95
N LYS A 513 -12.02 -49.43 -4.44
CA LYS A 513 -11.45 -49.31 -3.10
C LYS A 513 -12.44 -49.69 -1.99
N ILE A 514 -13.72 -49.34 -2.14
CA ILE A 514 -14.78 -49.77 -1.20
C ILE A 514 -14.97 -51.29 -1.26
N ASN A 515 -15.04 -51.87 -2.46
CA ASN A 515 -15.21 -53.32 -2.61
C ASN A 515 -14.00 -54.09 -2.09
N ASP A 516 -12.77 -53.61 -2.28
CA ASP A 516 -11.57 -54.22 -1.71
C ASP A 516 -11.63 -54.23 -0.18
N ARG A 517 -12.15 -53.16 0.44
CA ARG A 517 -12.34 -53.10 1.89
C ARG A 517 -13.45 -54.06 2.36
N ILE A 518 -14.57 -54.14 1.64
CA ILE A 518 -15.65 -55.09 1.92
C ILE A 518 -15.14 -56.54 1.80
N ASP A 519 -14.36 -56.83 0.77
CA ASP A 519 -13.81 -58.16 0.51
C ASP A 519 -12.74 -58.54 1.53
N ALA A 520 -11.93 -57.57 1.99
CA ALA A 520 -10.99 -57.78 3.10
C ALA A 520 -11.74 -58.17 4.39
N LEU A 521 -12.82 -57.46 4.73
CA LEU A 521 -13.66 -57.80 5.90
C LEU A 521 -14.29 -59.19 5.73
N ASN A 522 -14.86 -59.50 4.57
CA ASN A 522 -15.48 -60.81 4.31
C ASN A 522 -14.50 -62.00 4.42
N ARG A 523 -13.19 -61.80 4.24
CA ARG A 523 -12.16 -62.85 4.36
C ARG A 523 -11.82 -63.23 5.80
N GLU A 524 -12.10 -62.37 6.79
CA GLU A 524 -11.72 -62.61 8.19
C GLU A 524 -12.63 -63.63 8.92
N ASP A 525 -13.69 -64.12 8.26
CA ASP A 525 -14.65 -65.11 8.75
C ASP A 525 -15.25 -64.83 10.14
N ARG A 526 -15.50 -63.54 10.43
CA ARG A 526 -16.15 -63.06 11.66
C ARG A 526 -17.65 -62.84 11.46
N LEU A 527 -18.44 -63.08 12.51
CA LEU A 527 -19.90 -62.87 12.51
C LEU A 527 -20.29 -61.38 12.65
N MET A 528 -19.45 -60.58 13.32
CA MET A 528 -19.65 -59.14 13.53
C MET A 528 -18.32 -58.40 13.44
N TYR A 529 -18.36 -57.19 12.87
CA TYR A 529 -17.21 -56.31 12.75
C TYR A 529 -17.36 -55.10 13.68
N SER A 530 -16.25 -54.58 14.19
CA SER A 530 -16.30 -53.39 15.04
C SER A 530 -16.73 -52.16 14.22
N PRO A 531 -17.40 -51.16 14.84
CA PRO A 531 -17.76 -49.93 14.16
C PRO A 531 -16.55 -49.22 13.54
N GLU A 532 -15.37 -49.32 14.18
CA GLU A 532 -14.14 -48.65 13.73
C GLU A 532 -13.61 -49.22 12.42
N GLU A 533 -13.65 -50.55 12.24
CA GLU A 533 -13.22 -51.23 11.01
C GLU A 533 -14.11 -50.86 9.80
N CYS A 534 -15.37 -50.54 10.08
CA CYS A 534 -16.41 -50.23 9.08
C CYS A 534 -16.66 -48.72 8.88
N ARG A 535 -16.04 -47.83 9.68
CA ARG A 535 -16.28 -46.38 9.65
C ARG A 535 -16.15 -45.79 8.25
N LEU A 536 -15.11 -46.19 7.50
CA LEU A 536 -14.89 -45.70 6.15
C LEU A 536 -16.04 -46.07 5.19
N ILE A 537 -16.49 -47.33 5.23
CA ILE A 537 -17.59 -47.81 4.39
C ILE A 537 -18.89 -47.07 4.75
N ILE A 538 -19.18 -46.94 6.04
CA ILE A 538 -20.38 -46.24 6.56
C ILE A 538 -20.36 -44.76 6.13
N ASN A 539 -19.23 -44.08 6.30
CA ASN A 539 -19.08 -42.67 5.97
C ASN A 539 -19.26 -42.43 4.47
N GLU A 540 -18.61 -43.23 3.62
CA GLU A 540 -18.61 -43.05 2.17
C GLU A 540 -19.95 -43.45 1.54
N LEU A 541 -20.46 -44.64 1.84
CA LEU A 541 -21.74 -45.11 1.28
C LEU A 541 -22.94 -44.36 1.88
N GLY A 542 -22.87 -43.98 3.16
CA GLY A 542 -23.89 -43.15 3.80
C GLY A 542 -23.93 -41.72 3.25
N ALA A 543 -22.78 -41.15 2.87
CA ALA A 543 -22.74 -39.88 2.14
C ALA A 543 -23.30 -40.02 0.72
N GLU A 544 -22.92 -41.09 0.01
CA GLU A 544 -23.42 -41.39 -1.33
C GLU A 544 -24.94 -41.58 -1.35
N GLN A 545 -25.52 -42.30 -0.39
CA GLN A 545 -26.97 -42.53 -0.28
C GLN A 545 -27.76 -41.22 -0.05
N LYS A 546 -27.15 -40.22 0.60
CA LYS A 546 -27.76 -38.90 0.78
C LYS A 546 -27.71 -38.05 -0.49
N GLU A 547 -26.70 -38.26 -1.33
CA GLU A 547 -26.44 -37.49 -2.54
C GLU A 547 -27.13 -38.08 -3.77
N ASN A 548 -27.02 -39.40 -3.96
CA ASN A 548 -27.60 -40.13 -5.07
C ASN A 548 -28.95 -40.74 -4.67
N LYS A 549 -30.04 -40.10 -5.12
CA LYS A 549 -31.42 -40.58 -4.90
C LYS A 549 -31.93 -41.51 -6.01
N GLU A 550 -31.14 -41.74 -7.06
CA GLU A 550 -31.55 -42.55 -8.21
C GLU A 550 -31.30 -44.05 -8.00
N VAL A 551 -30.35 -44.41 -7.13
CA VAL A 551 -30.09 -45.81 -6.71
C VAL A 551 -30.58 -46.00 -5.28
N ILE A 552 -31.61 -46.81 -5.09
CA ILE A 552 -32.24 -47.01 -3.78
C ILE A 552 -31.57 -48.19 -3.07
N CYS A 553 -30.89 -47.93 -1.95
CA CYS A 553 -30.51 -48.97 -1.01
C CYS A 553 -31.68 -49.28 -0.06
N LYS A 554 -31.96 -50.56 0.19
CA LYS A 554 -32.97 -51.00 1.17
C LYS A 554 -32.52 -50.76 2.62
N LEU A 555 -31.21 -50.63 2.85
CA LEU A 555 -30.60 -50.41 4.16
C LEU A 555 -30.30 -48.93 4.38
N ASP A 556 -30.42 -48.47 5.63
CA ASP A 556 -29.88 -47.18 6.05
C ASP A 556 -28.43 -47.37 6.52
N ILE A 557 -27.50 -47.25 5.58
CA ILE A 557 -26.07 -47.50 5.83
C ILE A 557 -25.52 -46.45 6.81
N ALA A 558 -26.05 -45.22 6.79
CA ALA A 558 -25.55 -44.11 7.61
C ALA A 558 -25.82 -44.28 9.11
N ASN A 559 -26.87 -45.02 9.49
CA ASN A 559 -27.28 -45.26 10.89
C ASN A 559 -26.99 -46.69 11.38
N SER A 560 -26.36 -47.52 10.55
CA SER A 560 -26.05 -48.92 10.90
C SER A 560 -24.85 -49.00 11.85
N LEU A 561 -25.13 -49.18 13.15
CA LEU A 561 -24.11 -49.29 14.21
C LEU A 561 -23.39 -50.66 14.23
N ILE A 562 -23.96 -51.70 13.59
CA ILE A 562 -23.44 -53.07 13.60
C ILE A 562 -23.50 -53.62 12.18
N ILE A 563 -22.34 -53.90 11.58
CA ILE A 563 -22.25 -54.56 10.28
C ILE A 563 -22.02 -56.06 10.51
N SER A 564 -22.96 -56.88 10.06
CA SER A 564 -22.88 -58.35 10.05
C SER A 564 -22.62 -58.87 8.64
N LYS A 565 -22.22 -60.14 8.51
CA LYS A 565 -21.93 -60.78 7.21
C LYS A 565 -23.09 -60.68 6.19
N PRO A 566 -24.38 -60.84 6.57
CA PRO A 566 -25.52 -60.60 5.68
C PRO A 566 -25.66 -59.14 5.22
N VAL A 567 -25.37 -58.19 6.12
CA VAL A 567 -25.38 -56.75 5.78
C VAL A 567 -24.27 -56.42 4.79
N LEU A 568 -23.08 -57.05 4.90
CA LEU A 568 -22.01 -56.90 3.91
C LEU A 568 -22.41 -57.42 2.52
N SER A 569 -23.17 -58.52 2.43
CA SER A 569 -23.67 -58.99 1.14
C SER A 569 -24.68 -58.03 0.51
N GLU A 570 -25.59 -57.45 1.30
CA GLU A 570 -26.53 -56.44 0.80
C GLU A 570 -25.81 -55.14 0.39
N ILE A 571 -24.79 -54.72 1.14
CA ILE A 571 -23.93 -53.60 0.75
C ILE A 571 -23.23 -53.91 -0.59
N LYS A 572 -22.78 -55.14 -0.81
CA LYS A 572 -22.13 -55.56 -2.05
C LYS A 572 -23.09 -55.59 -3.26
N GLU A 573 -24.35 -55.93 -3.04
CA GLU A 573 -25.39 -55.77 -4.07
C GLU A 573 -25.61 -54.29 -4.40
N TYR A 574 -25.70 -53.43 -3.38
CA TYR A 574 -25.82 -51.99 -3.58
C TYR A 574 -24.62 -51.38 -4.32
N THR A 575 -23.38 -51.80 -4.03
CA THR A 575 -22.20 -51.34 -4.79
C THR A 575 -22.21 -51.82 -6.24
N ALA A 576 -22.79 -52.98 -6.54
CA ALA A 576 -22.98 -53.46 -7.91
C ALA A 576 -24.02 -52.62 -8.68
N ASP A 577 -25.13 -52.26 -8.04
CA ASP A 577 -26.14 -51.36 -8.62
C ASP A 577 -25.57 -49.96 -8.86
N LEU A 578 -24.82 -49.42 -7.89
CA LEU A 578 -24.08 -48.16 -8.07
C LEU A 578 -23.11 -48.23 -9.24
N LYS A 579 -22.40 -49.35 -9.42
CA LYS A 579 -21.49 -49.53 -10.56
C LYS A 579 -22.24 -49.44 -11.88
N LYS A 580 -23.37 -50.13 -12.01
CA LYS A 580 -24.21 -50.08 -13.21
C LYS A 580 -24.72 -48.67 -13.49
N TYR A 581 -25.21 -47.99 -12.45
CA TYR A 581 -25.64 -46.61 -12.52
C TYR A 581 -24.55 -45.69 -13.08
N TYR A 582 -23.35 -45.72 -12.52
CA TYR A 582 -22.25 -44.86 -12.98
C TYR A 582 -21.73 -45.22 -14.38
N VAL A 583 -21.81 -46.49 -14.79
CA VAL A 583 -21.56 -46.89 -16.18
C VAL A 583 -22.60 -46.27 -17.12
N ASP A 584 -23.89 -46.29 -16.76
CA ASP A 584 -24.96 -45.70 -17.56
C ASP A 584 -24.84 -44.17 -17.64
N VAL A 585 -24.49 -43.50 -16.53
CA VAL A 585 -24.20 -42.06 -16.48
C VAL A 585 -23.05 -41.71 -17.43
N TYR A 586 -21.96 -42.48 -17.41
CA TYR A 586 -20.84 -42.28 -18.32
C TYR A 586 -21.27 -42.45 -19.79
N ASN A 587 -21.95 -43.55 -20.12
CA ASN A 587 -22.38 -43.86 -21.48
C ASN A 587 -23.35 -42.81 -22.04
N ARG A 588 -24.30 -42.33 -21.22
CA ARG A 588 -25.23 -41.27 -21.59
C ARG A 588 -24.49 -39.97 -21.93
N ASN A 589 -23.55 -39.57 -21.08
CA ASN A 589 -22.76 -38.35 -21.30
C ASN A 589 -21.80 -38.49 -22.50
N SER A 590 -21.21 -39.67 -22.72
CA SER A 590 -20.40 -39.94 -23.90
C SER A 590 -21.20 -39.73 -25.20
N ARG A 591 -22.45 -40.22 -25.26
CA ARG A 591 -23.33 -39.98 -26.42
C ARG A 591 -23.65 -38.49 -26.62
N ILE A 592 -23.85 -37.75 -25.53
CA ILE A 592 -24.05 -36.29 -25.59
C ILE A 592 -22.79 -35.61 -26.13
N LYS A 593 -21.60 -36.03 -25.69
CA LYS A 593 -20.32 -35.53 -26.20
C LYS A 593 -20.19 -35.76 -27.72
N ASP A 594 -20.51 -36.95 -28.19
CA ASP A 594 -20.48 -37.27 -29.63
C ASP A 594 -21.43 -36.38 -30.44
N LEU A 595 -22.62 -36.07 -29.90
CA LEU A 595 -23.56 -35.13 -30.51
C LEU A 595 -22.99 -33.71 -30.57
N ILE A 596 -22.34 -33.24 -29.51
CA ILE A 596 -21.67 -31.93 -29.48
C ILE A 596 -20.58 -31.87 -30.56
N VAL A 597 -19.74 -32.90 -30.66
CA VAL A 597 -18.69 -32.99 -31.68
C VAL A 597 -19.29 -32.97 -33.08
N LYS A 598 -20.39 -33.71 -33.31
CA LYS A 598 -21.08 -33.76 -34.60
C LYS A 598 -21.65 -32.39 -34.99
N ASN A 599 -22.33 -31.71 -34.06
CA ASN A 599 -22.90 -30.39 -34.30
C ASN A 599 -21.80 -29.35 -34.56
N MET A 600 -20.74 -29.35 -33.75
CA MET A 600 -19.60 -28.44 -33.91
C MET A 600 -18.90 -28.62 -35.27
N LYS A 601 -18.78 -29.87 -35.75
CA LYS A 601 -18.26 -30.15 -37.10
C LYS A 601 -19.15 -29.60 -38.20
N ALA A 602 -20.48 -29.69 -38.03
CA ALA A 602 -21.43 -29.16 -39.00
C ALA A 602 -21.38 -27.61 -39.05
N ASP A 603 -21.34 -26.97 -37.88
CA ASP A 603 -21.35 -25.50 -37.76
C ASP A 603 -20.06 -24.84 -38.28
N LEU A 604 -18.90 -25.47 -38.06
CA LEU A 604 -17.59 -24.91 -38.42
C LEU A 604 -17.08 -25.36 -39.81
N GLY A 605 -17.85 -26.15 -40.57
CA GLY A 605 -17.48 -26.57 -41.92
C GLY A 605 -16.50 -27.74 -41.99
N GLY A 606 -16.46 -28.60 -40.98
CA GLY A 606 -15.75 -29.89 -40.99
C GLY A 606 -14.67 -30.09 -39.92
N SER A 607 -14.07 -31.28 -39.90
CA SER A 607 -13.11 -31.70 -38.86
C SER A 607 -11.85 -30.84 -38.77
N LYS A 608 -11.37 -30.27 -39.89
CA LYS A 608 -10.17 -29.43 -39.91
C LYS A 608 -10.37 -28.12 -39.15
N ALA A 609 -11.54 -27.50 -39.29
CA ALA A 609 -11.86 -26.26 -38.58
C ALA A 609 -11.98 -26.48 -37.06
N VAL A 610 -12.53 -27.62 -36.65
CA VAL A 610 -12.58 -28.02 -35.22
C VAL A 610 -11.19 -28.27 -34.66
N ALA A 611 -10.30 -28.91 -35.42
CA ALA A 611 -8.91 -29.10 -35.02
C ALA A 611 -8.18 -27.76 -34.84
N LEU A 612 -8.32 -26.84 -35.80
CA LEU A 612 -7.75 -25.49 -35.70
C LEU A 612 -8.29 -24.72 -34.48
N LEU A 613 -9.59 -24.83 -34.20
CA LEU A 613 -10.18 -24.22 -33.01
C LEU A 613 -9.57 -24.79 -31.73
N LYS A 614 -9.33 -26.11 -31.68
CA LYS A 614 -8.63 -26.77 -30.57
C LYS A 614 -7.20 -26.26 -30.43
N ASP A 615 -6.44 -26.24 -31.52
CA ASP A 615 -5.03 -25.84 -31.59
C ASP A 615 -4.81 -24.41 -31.06
N GLN A 616 -5.78 -23.52 -31.30
CA GLN A 616 -5.70 -22.10 -30.95
C GLN A 616 -6.25 -21.74 -29.56
N ASN A 617 -6.99 -22.63 -28.90
CA ASN A 617 -7.73 -22.29 -27.67
C ASN A 617 -7.48 -23.25 -26.50
N THR A 618 -6.86 -24.40 -26.74
CA THR A 618 -6.53 -25.38 -25.69
C THR A 618 -5.03 -25.42 -25.46
N ASN A 619 -4.58 -25.99 -24.34
CA ASN A 619 -3.17 -26.20 -24.04
C ASN A 619 -3.00 -27.47 -23.20
N GLU A 620 -2.18 -28.40 -23.67
CA GLU A 620 -2.03 -29.73 -23.07
C GLU A 620 -1.31 -29.67 -21.72
N SER A 621 -0.30 -28.82 -21.57
CA SER A 621 0.41 -28.63 -20.30
C SER A 621 -0.50 -28.06 -19.21
N LEU A 622 -1.36 -27.10 -19.57
CA LEU A 622 -2.38 -26.57 -18.67
C LEU A 622 -3.45 -27.62 -18.32
N GLU A 623 -3.93 -28.38 -19.31
CA GLU A 623 -4.87 -29.48 -19.08
C GLU A 623 -4.29 -30.52 -18.11
N ASP A 624 -3.04 -30.96 -18.33
CA ASP A 624 -2.35 -31.92 -17.49
C ASP A 624 -2.19 -31.41 -16.05
N LEU A 625 -1.95 -30.10 -15.86
CA LEU A 625 -1.87 -29.46 -14.55
C LEU A 625 -3.21 -29.48 -13.81
N VAL A 626 -4.29 -28.98 -14.43
CA VAL A 626 -5.59 -28.81 -13.75
C VAL A 626 -6.34 -30.14 -13.60
N THR A 627 -6.05 -31.12 -14.45
CA THR A 627 -6.55 -32.49 -14.33
C THR A 627 -5.65 -33.38 -13.46
N GLY A 628 -4.43 -32.93 -13.13
CA GLY A 628 -3.47 -33.73 -12.37
C GLY A 628 -3.17 -35.07 -13.03
N LYS A 629 -3.10 -35.13 -14.37
CA LYS A 629 -2.92 -36.38 -15.14
C LYS A 629 -1.69 -37.17 -14.72
N ASN A 630 -0.64 -36.47 -14.28
CA ASN A 630 0.62 -37.06 -13.81
C ASN A 630 0.61 -37.41 -12.30
N ASN A 631 -0.54 -37.28 -11.61
CA ASN A 631 -0.66 -37.68 -10.20
C ASN A 631 -1.10 -39.15 -10.11
N PHE A 632 -0.21 -40.01 -9.58
CA PHE A 632 -0.50 -41.44 -9.38
C PHE A 632 -1.46 -41.73 -8.22
N ASN A 633 -1.57 -40.80 -7.25
CA ASN A 633 -2.44 -40.95 -6.09
C ASN A 633 -3.85 -40.41 -6.38
N VAL A 634 -4.70 -41.27 -6.95
CA VAL A 634 -6.07 -40.94 -7.35
C VAL A 634 -7.04 -40.76 -6.16
N ILE A 635 -6.80 -41.51 -5.08
CA ILE A 635 -7.58 -41.47 -3.84
C ILE A 635 -6.61 -41.35 -2.66
N LEU A 636 -6.83 -40.36 -1.80
CA LEU A 636 -6.19 -40.29 -0.49
C LEU A 636 -7.15 -40.78 0.59
N GLU A 637 -6.70 -41.63 1.48
CA GLU A 637 -7.45 -42.02 2.68
C GLU A 637 -7.00 -41.15 3.85
N HIS A 638 -7.92 -40.40 4.43
CA HIS A 638 -7.62 -39.49 5.53
C HIS A 638 -8.83 -39.38 6.46
N ASN A 639 -8.63 -39.62 7.76
CA ASN A 639 -9.66 -39.61 8.79
C ASN A 639 -10.92 -40.43 8.42
N ASP A 640 -10.73 -41.70 8.03
CA ASP A 640 -11.81 -42.62 7.62
C ASP A 640 -12.70 -42.11 6.48
N ARG A 641 -12.12 -41.31 5.56
CA ARG A 641 -12.76 -40.83 4.33
C ARG A 641 -11.85 -40.97 3.12
N LEU A 642 -12.47 -41.14 1.96
CA LEU A 642 -11.80 -41.18 0.66
C LEU A 642 -11.87 -39.79 0.02
N ILE A 643 -10.72 -39.13 -0.07
CA ILE A 643 -10.60 -37.82 -0.70
C ILE A 643 -10.28 -38.04 -2.19
N GLN A 644 -11.18 -37.57 -3.05
CA GLN A 644 -10.99 -37.57 -4.49
C GLN A 644 -9.82 -36.65 -4.85
N ARG A 645 -8.81 -37.19 -5.55
CA ARG A 645 -7.73 -36.43 -6.20
C ARG A 645 -7.76 -36.57 -7.73
N PHE A 646 -8.64 -37.43 -8.24
CA PHE A 646 -8.87 -37.61 -9.66
C PHE A 646 -9.43 -36.34 -10.32
N ARG A 647 -8.66 -35.74 -11.24
CA ARG A 647 -9.07 -34.62 -12.10
C ARG A 647 -9.75 -33.48 -11.33
N PRO A 648 -8.99 -32.71 -10.52
CA PRO A 648 -9.52 -31.64 -9.65
C PRO A 648 -10.47 -30.66 -10.32
N ILE A 649 -10.18 -30.26 -11.56
CA ILE A 649 -11.02 -29.35 -12.33
C ILE A 649 -12.47 -29.83 -12.50
N TYR A 650 -12.68 -31.14 -12.56
CA TYR A 650 -13.99 -31.77 -12.71
C TYR A 650 -14.66 -32.15 -11.38
N MET A 651 -14.00 -31.92 -10.24
CA MET A 651 -14.61 -32.22 -8.94
C MET A 651 -15.79 -31.28 -8.64
N ASP A 652 -16.72 -31.80 -7.85
CA ASP A 652 -17.77 -30.99 -7.24
C ASP A 652 -17.27 -30.33 -5.95
N ALA A 653 -17.73 -29.11 -5.71
CA ALA A 653 -17.32 -28.33 -4.55
C ALA A 653 -17.80 -29.02 -3.26
N PRO A 654 -16.95 -29.17 -2.23
CA PRO A 654 -17.37 -29.72 -0.95
C PRO A 654 -18.45 -28.82 -0.31
N LYS A 655 -19.62 -29.39 0.01
CA LYS A 655 -20.80 -28.64 0.50
C LYS A 655 -20.57 -27.90 1.83
N ASN A 656 -19.68 -28.42 2.69
CA ASN A 656 -19.43 -27.90 4.04
C ASN A 656 -18.12 -27.09 4.16
N SER A 657 -17.56 -26.61 3.06
CA SER A 657 -16.27 -25.90 3.09
C SER A 657 -16.44 -24.42 2.80
N PHE A 658 -16.03 -23.56 3.75
CA PHE A 658 -16.03 -22.11 3.60
C PHE A 658 -14.85 -21.69 2.73
N ILE A 659 -15.03 -21.66 1.39
CA ILE A 659 -14.03 -21.29 0.37
C ILE A 659 -12.84 -22.27 0.25
N ARG A 660 -12.47 -22.97 1.32
CA ARG A 660 -11.38 -23.95 1.34
C ARG A 660 -11.71 -25.11 0.40
N ALA A 661 -10.94 -25.28 -0.65
CA ALA A 661 -11.14 -26.38 -1.58
C ALA A 661 -9.78 -26.85 -2.13
N PRO A 662 -9.71 -28.09 -2.65
CA PRO A 662 -8.56 -28.53 -3.42
C PRO A 662 -8.23 -27.53 -4.54
N LEU A 663 -6.94 -27.42 -4.85
CA LEU A 663 -6.47 -26.53 -5.91
C LEU A 663 -7.04 -26.96 -7.27
N TYR A 664 -7.38 -25.97 -8.10
CA TYR A 664 -7.89 -26.13 -9.47
C TYR A 664 -9.34 -26.60 -9.62
N ILE A 665 -10.12 -26.69 -8.55
CA ILE A 665 -11.54 -26.99 -8.69
C ILE A 665 -12.28 -25.90 -9.48
N SER A 666 -13.30 -26.27 -10.26
CA SER A 666 -14.04 -25.34 -11.13
C SER A 666 -15.09 -24.47 -10.45
N THR A 667 -15.54 -24.88 -9.25
CA THR A 667 -16.50 -24.16 -8.43
C THR A 667 -16.13 -24.25 -6.95
N LYS A 668 -16.42 -23.19 -6.20
CA LYS A 668 -16.23 -23.16 -4.74
C LYS A 668 -17.55 -22.85 -4.04
N THR A 669 -17.73 -23.43 -2.86
CA THR A 669 -18.91 -23.21 -2.03
C THR A 669 -18.71 -21.97 -1.15
N PHE A 670 -19.66 -21.05 -1.20
CA PHE A 670 -19.72 -19.88 -0.32
C PHE A 670 -21.17 -19.67 0.11
N LEU A 671 -21.43 -19.56 1.42
CA LEU A 671 -22.79 -19.43 1.99
C LEU A 671 -23.79 -20.45 1.42
N ALA A 672 -23.39 -21.73 1.35
CA ALA A 672 -24.19 -22.84 0.80
C ALA A 672 -24.60 -22.72 -0.69
N LYS A 673 -23.98 -21.81 -1.46
CA LYS A 673 -24.13 -21.70 -2.92
C LYS A 673 -22.79 -21.94 -3.62
N ASN A 674 -22.85 -22.50 -4.83
CA ASN A 674 -21.67 -22.74 -5.66
C ASN A 674 -21.42 -21.53 -6.57
N TYR A 675 -20.20 -21.00 -6.50
CA TYR A 675 -19.74 -19.89 -7.34
C TYR A 675 -18.56 -20.35 -8.20
N SER A 676 -18.35 -19.68 -9.34
CA SER A 676 -17.16 -19.96 -10.17
C SER A 676 -15.90 -19.63 -9.39
N THR A 677 -14.90 -20.52 -9.47
CA THR A 677 -13.59 -20.31 -8.82
C THR A 677 -12.96 -18.98 -9.19
N PHE A 678 -13.12 -18.53 -10.44
CA PHE A 678 -12.69 -17.22 -10.91
C PHE A 678 -13.20 -16.07 -10.01
N TRP A 679 -14.52 -15.96 -9.85
CA TRP A 679 -15.11 -14.86 -9.07
C TRP A 679 -14.83 -14.96 -7.58
N VAL A 680 -14.78 -16.18 -7.02
CA VAL A 680 -14.39 -16.37 -5.62
C VAL A 680 -12.95 -15.93 -5.39
N ASN A 681 -12.04 -16.28 -6.29
CA ASN A 681 -10.64 -15.89 -6.17
C ASN A 681 -10.46 -14.38 -6.33
N VAL A 682 -11.14 -13.73 -7.29
CA VAL A 682 -11.18 -12.26 -7.40
C VAL A 682 -11.68 -11.64 -6.10
N PHE A 683 -12.80 -12.13 -5.56
CA PHE A 683 -13.36 -11.64 -4.31
C PHE A 683 -12.39 -11.76 -3.14
N VAL A 684 -11.68 -12.88 -3.00
CA VAL A 684 -10.68 -13.09 -1.93
C VAL A 684 -9.53 -12.09 -2.04
N ILE A 685 -9.01 -11.85 -3.25
CA ILE A 685 -7.95 -10.86 -3.48
C ILE A 685 -8.40 -9.46 -3.04
N TRP A 686 -9.63 -9.07 -3.41
CA TRP A 686 -10.21 -7.78 -3.01
C TRP A 686 -10.56 -7.72 -1.52
N ALA A 687 -10.94 -8.84 -0.89
CA ALA A 687 -11.14 -8.89 0.56
C ALA A 687 -9.82 -8.62 1.31
N PHE A 688 -8.70 -9.19 0.84
CA PHE A 688 -7.37 -8.85 1.38
C PHE A 688 -6.99 -7.40 1.12
N ALA A 689 -7.32 -6.85 -0.05
CA ALA A 689 -7.15 -5.43 -0.33
C ALA A 689 -7.91 -4.55 0.69
N VAL A 690 -9.17 -4.87 1.00
CA VAL A 690 -9.95 -4.12 2.01
C VAL A 690 -9.30 -4.17 3.38
N VAL A 691 -8.78 -5.33 3.81
CA VAL A 691 -8.03 -5.45 5.07
C VAL A 691 -6.81 -4.51 5.05
N LEU A 692 -6.06 -4.48 3.95
CA LEU A 692 -4.88 -3.61 3.81
C LEU A 692 -5.23 -2.12 3.77
N VAL A 693 -6.41 -1.74 3.26
CA VAL A 693 -6.91 -0.36 3.36
C VAL A 693 -7.16 0.02 4.82
N VAL A 694 -7.75 -0.88 5.60
CA VAL A 694 -7.97 -0.67 7.04
C VAL A 694 -6.64 -0.56 7.79
N THR A 695 -5.67 -1.43 7.52
CA THR A 695 -4.35 -1.36 8.17
C THR A 695 -3.61 -0.08 7.82
N LEU A 696 -3.73 0.40 6.57
CA LEU A 696 -3.14 1.64 6.11
C LEU A 696 -3.78 2.84 6.80
N TYR A 697 -5.12 2.87 6.86
CA TYR A 697 -5.88 3.96 7.48
C TYR A 697 -5.51 4.18 8.96
N PHE A 698 -5.32 3.09 9.71
CA PHE A 698 -4.91 3.17 11.13
C PHE A 698 -3.39 3.18 11.33
N ASN A 699 -2.60 3.13 10.26
CA ASN A 699 -1.15 2.93 10.28
C ASN A 699 -0.72 1.78 11.23
N ALA A 700 -1.44 0.66 11.15
CA ALA A 700 -1.29 -0.46 12.09
C ALA A 700 0.12 -1.09 12.04
N ILE A 701 0.68 -1.26 10.83
CA ILE A 701 2.02 -1.84 10.63
C ILE A 701 3.10 -0.91 11.20
N GLY A 702 3.00 0.40 10.95
CA GLY A 702 3.93 1.38 11.50
C GLY A 702 3.91 1.40 13.04
N ARG A 703 2.73 1.30 13.65
CA ARG A 703 2.59 1.20 15.12
C ARG A 703 3.21 -0.09 15.66
N MET A 704 3.01 -1.22 14.98
CA MET A 704 3.61 -2.50 15.37
C MET A 704 5.14 -2.43 15.35
N ILE A 705 5.74 -1.88 14.28
CA ILE A 705 7.19 -1.71 14.18
C ILE A 705 7.72 -0.76 15.27
N TRP A 706 6.98 0.31 15.60
CA TRP A 706 7.36 1.19 16.69
C TRP A 706 7.38 0.47 18.05
N ILE A 707 6.38 -0.39 18.33
CA ILE A 707 6.34 -1.21 19.54
C ILE A 707 7.54 -2.16 19.59
N VAL A 708 7.82 -2.85 18.48
CA VAL A 708 8.97 -3.77 18.38
C VAL A 708 10.28 -3.02 18.63
N ASN A 709 10.49 -1.87 17.98
CA ASN A 709 11.69 -1.05 18.19
C ASN A 709 11.83 -0.59 19.64
N ARG A 710 10.72 -0.23 20.31
CA ARG A 710 10.73 0.16 21.73
C ARG A 710 11.06 -1.01 22.67
N ILE A 711 10.68 -2.23 22.30
CA ILE A 711 11.04 -3.44 23.06
C ILE A 711 12.53 -3.75 22.86
N PHE A 712 13.01 -3.70 21.61
CA PHE A 712 14.42 -3.92 21.29
C PHE A 712 15.33 -2.90 21.97
N SER A 713 14.98 -1.60 21.95
CA SER A 713 15.77 -0.54 22.62
C SER A 713 15.75 -0.60 24.15
N LYS A 714 14.96 -1.50 24.75
CA LYS A 714 14.98 -1.79 26.18
C LYS A 714 15.78 -3.06 26.51
N LEU A 715 15.97 -3.94 25.52
CA LEU A 715 16.70 -5.20 25.66
C LEU A 715 18.19 -5.04 25.29
N PHE A 716 18.50 -4.08 24.44
CA PHE A 716 19.84 -3.65 24.02
C PHE A 716 19.96 -2.16 24.27
#